data_AF-A0A8H2XJW8-F1
#
_entry.id   AF-A0A8H2XJW8-F1
#
_cell.length_a   1.000
_cell.length_b   1.000
_cell.length_c   1.000
_cell.angle_alpha   90.00
_cell.angle_beta   90.00
_cell.angle_gamma   90.00
#
_symmetry.space_group_name_H-M   'P 1'
#
loop_
_entity.id
_entity.type
_entity.pdbx_description
1 polymer ?
#
loop_
_entity_poly.entity_id
_entity_poly.type
_entity_poly.pdbx_seq_one_letter_code
_entity_poly.pdbx_strand_id
1 'polypeptide(L)'
;MHKFDQGPPKHREPDAGILEHERLRKIEIRCLELQLELEESNIPEENIEAEVSKLREQLMATTTNAPTSGKNLKPNDTHGMALAKKSELDKMARALGTSANYVEGDAFNREKQEELRRQRAVEREENDRRRDEQRQKRDEENKRRDAERREQDRLRRRREDQARRERESRMPPPPPPGRGRDDDTRRSPPRGPTTLGGHALPAGEIRVLHPGGTLAPHPPPGVPVAPLHLGATVNSLNSRVNMMRSVITRNTRSIIRTQARFASTKPCTTYTSVTHPEDEASVPESVKAHLAELDKSIVNTYARPPFILQRGKGSWVWDTTDRKYLDFSAGIAVNALGHGYAELAKVAGEQAAALLHTSNAFHHEWAGNLASLIVGLTKRDGGLGFEAGSQDIVGGAKVFFTNSGTEANEGAIKFARKVGKERWAQETGKKWEESTKTRIACFANAFHGRSMGALSATTNPKYQAPFAPLVPGFDVGQYNDAAGVNNLVGQDTCAVIVEPVQGEGGVHGASEEFLRALRKRCDEVGAVLIFDEIQASCKLWAHAAFPTDCHPDIVTMAKPLANGFPVGAILVRDSIAQAMTVGSHGTTFGGSPIATRLGHHVLSRLSQPEFITHVKTVAQQLDARLTALPEMFPSIIAGPARGRGLLRGIPFKNPDDPAKLVKLARERGVLLLTAGKDAVRLVPSLNIGSEEVDHAVDVIESCLHILQQN
;
A
#
# COMPACT_ATOMS: atom_id res chain seq x y z
N MET A 1 -22.75 -10.35 70.32
CA MET A 1 -22.83 -10.44 68.84
C MET A 1 -21.43 -10.38 68.25
N HIS A 2 -21.23 -10.91 67.04
CA HIS A 2 -19.92 -11.35 66.55
C HIS A 2 -18.97 -10.24 66.10
N LYS A 3 -17.67 -10.51 66.24
CA LYS A 3 -16.58 -9.80 65.55
C LYS A 3 -16.67 -10.05 64.05
N PHE A 4 -16.54 -8.99 63.25
CA PHE A 4 -15.88 -9.05 61.93
C PHE A 4 -15.20 -7.71 61.65
N ASP A 5 -13.91 -7.67 61.99
CA ASP A 5 -12.97 -6.61 61.63
C ASP A 5 -11.90 -7.24 60.74
N GLN A 6 -12.03 -7.07 59.42
CA GLN A 6 -10.96 -7.27 58.44
C GLN A 6 -11.19 -6.33 57.25
N GLY A 7 -10.27 -5.38 57.06
CA GLY A 7 -10.11 -4.67 55.78
C GLY A 7 -9.62 -5.61 54.66
N PRO A 8 -9.52 -5.13 53.41
CA PRO A 8 -9.07 -5.94 52.29
C PRO A 8 -7.68 -6.54 52.58
N PRO A 9 -7.42 -7.80 52.18
CA PRO A 9 -6.18 -8.48 52.52
C PRO A 9 -4.99 -7.70 51.99
N LYS A 10 -4.01 -7.42 52.87
CA LYS A 10 -2.69 -6.96 52.45
C LYS A 10 -2.17 -7.94 51.39
N HIS A 11 -1.62 -7.42 50.30
CA HIS A 11 -0.89 -8.24 49.32
C HIS A 11 0.09 -9.13 50.08
N ARG A 12 -0.14 -10.46 50.06
CA ARG A 12 0.92 -11.40 50.42
C ARG A 12 2.02 -11.20 49.40
N GLU A 13 3.25 -11.03 49.90
CA GLU A 13 4.42 -11.15 49.04
C GLU A 13 4.39 -12.54 48.40
N PRO A 14 4.68 -12.66 47.09
CA PRO A 14 4.62 -13.93 46.40
C PRO A 14 5.59 -14.93 47.04
N ASP A 15 5.09 -16.12 47.33
CA ASP A 15 5.85 -17.21 47.97
C ASP A 15 7.12 -17.49 47.17
N ALA A 16 8.27 -17.50 47.85
CA ALA A 16 9.57 -17.71 47.22
C ALA A 16 9.66 -19.05 46.47
N GLY A 17 8.98 -20.10 46.96
CA GLY A 17 8.88 -21.38 46.27
C GLY A 17 8.05 -21.30 44.99
N ILE A 18 7.00 -20.47 44.95
CA ILE A 18 6.19 -20.24 43.73
C ILE A 18 6.99 -19.44 42.71
N LEU A 19 7.73 -18.42 43.14
CA LEU A 19 8.60 -17.63 42.24
C LEU A 19 9.73 -18.47 41.66
N GLU A 20 10.40 -19.29 42.47
CA GLU A 20 11.48 -20.17 42.01
C GLU A 20 10.92 -21.28 41.10
N HIS A 21 9.75 -21.84 41.40
CA HIS A 21 9.07 -22.77 40.51
C HIS A 21 8.67 -22.13 39.17
N GLU A 22 8.16 -20.89 39.17
CA GLU A 22 7.85 -20.16 37.93
C GLU A 22 9.11 -19.80 37.13
N ARG A 23 10.24 -19.53 37.81
CA ARG A 23 11.56 -19.32 37.20
C ARG A 23 12.06 -20.60 36.52
N LEU A 24 12.12 -21.72 37.24
CA LEU A 24 12.54 -23.02 36.69
C LEU A 24 11.65 -23.43 35.51
N ARG A 25 10.33 -23.21 35.61
CA ARG A 25 9.39 -23.45 34.51
C ARG A 25 9.68 -22.61 33.26
N LYS A 26 10.13 -21.35 33.40
CA LYS A 26 10.51 -20.50 32.25
C LYS A 26 11.80 -20.94 31.58
N ILE A 27 12.75 -21.44 32.37
CA ILE A 27 13.99 -22.04 31.84
C ILE A 27 13.64 -23.29 31.04
N GLU A 28 12.81 -24.18 31.59
CA GLU A 28 12.46 -25.44 30.94
C GLU A 28 11.61 -25.25 29.66
N ILE A 29 10.70 -24.27 29.63
CA ILE A 29 10.00 -23.88 28.40
C ILE A 29 11.02 -23.47 27.32
N ARG A 30 12.05 -22.70 27.67
CA ARG A 30 13.05 -22.24 26.69
C ARG A 30 13.96 -23.37 26.20
N CYS A 31 14.23 -24.36 27.04
CA CYS A 31 14.92 -25.60 26.65
C CYS A 31 14.07 -26.43 25.67
N LEU A 32 12.76 -26.55 25.90
CA LEU A 32 11.84 -27.27 25.01
C LEU A 32 11.62 -26.54 23.68
N GLU A 33 11.58 -25.21 23.68
CA GLU A 33 11.56 -24.40 22.44
C GLU A 33 12.82 -24.67 21.59
N LEU A 34 14.02 -24.62 22.19
CA LEU A 34 15.26 -24.95 21.48
C LEU A 34 15.28 -26.41 20.99
N GLN A 35 14.81 -27.35 21.80
CA GLN A 35 14.74 -28.76 21.40
C GLN A 35 13.89 -28.94 20.13
N LEU A 36 12.71 -28.33 20.07
CA LEU A 36 11.84 -28.37 18.88
C LEU A 36 12.49 -27.71 17.66
N GLU A 37 13.15 -26.56 17.82
CA GLU A 37 13.87 -25.88 16.73
C GLU A 37 15.03 -26.75 16.17
N LEU A 38 15.75 -27.48 17.02
CA LEU A 38 16.85 -28.37 16.61
C LEU A 38 16.34 -29.69 16.00
N GLU A 39 15.23 -30.24 16.51
CA GLU A 39 14.54 -31.41 15.93
C GLU A 39 13.99 -31.10 14.53
N GLU A 40 13.36 -29.93 14.32
CA GLU A 40 12.92 -29.46 13.00
C GLU A 40 14.10 -29.18 12.04
N SER A 41 15.29 -28.92 12.58
CA SER A 41 16.53 -28.68 11.83
C SER A 41 17.30 -29.97 11.46
N ASN A 42 16.75 -31.15 11.75
CA ASN A 42 17.30 -32.46 11.35
C ASN A 42 18.71 -32.75 11.93
N ILE A 43 19.00 -32.22 13.13
CA ILE A 43 20.28 -32.40 13.83
C ILE A 43 20.31 -33.76 14.56
N PRO A 44 21.45 -34.47 14.63
CA PRO A 44 21.55 -35.73 15.38
C PRO A 44 21.21 -35.56 16.86
N GLU A 45 20.40 -36.48 17.41
CA GLU A 45 19.80 -36.40 18.77
C GLU A 45 20.85 -36.18 19.89
N GLU A 46 22.04 -36.79 19.77
CA GLU A 46 23.19 -36.61 20.67
C GLU A 46 23.69 -35.15 20.74
N ASN A 47 23.57 -34.37 19.66
CA ASN A 47 23.95 -32.96 19.62
C ASN A 47 22.82 -32.05 20.11
N ILE A 48 21.56 -32.48 19.98
CA ILE A 48 20.40 -31.77 20.53
C ILE A 48 20.45 -31.78 22.06
N GLU A 49 20.67 -32.95 22.67
CA GLU A 49 20.73 -33.07 24.14
C GLU A 49 21.90 -32.26 24.74
N ALA A 50 23.03 -32.18 24.02
CA ALA A 50 24.19 -31.38 24.41
C ALA A 50 23.91 -29.86 24.39
N GLU A 51 23.35 -29.31 23.30
CA GLU A 51 23.03 -27.88 23.23
C GLU A 51 21.88 -27.47 24.15
N VAL A 52 20.87 -28.33 24.32
CA VAL A 52 19.77 -28.09 25.28
C VAL A 52 20.27 -28.08 26.73
N SER A 53 21.18 -29.00 27.10
CA SER A 53 21.79 -29.00 28.44
C SER A 53 22.64 -27.76 28.68
N LYS A 54 23.46 -27.38 27.70
CA LYS A 54 24.29 -26.16 27.72
C LYS A 54 23.47 -24.89 27.85
N LEU A 55 22.32 -24.79 27.16
CA LEU A 55 21.37 -23.68 27.35
C LEU A 55 20.77 -23.69 28.77
N ARG A 56 20.37 -24.86 29.29
CA ARG A 56 19.80 -25.00 30.64
C ARG A 56 20.79 -24.49 31.70
N GLU A 57 22.07 -24.87 31.61
CA GLU A 57 23.13 -24.39 32.50
C GLU A 57 23.35 -22.87 32.40
N GLN A 58 23.41 -22.31 31.20
CA GLN A 58 23.58 -20.87 30.98
C GLN A 58 22.42 -20.05 31.58
N LEU A 59 21.17 -20.48 31.37
CA LEU A 59 19.99 -19.78 31.90
C LEU A 59 19.88 -19.88 33.43
N MET A 60 20.28 -21.02 34.01
CA MET A 60 20.39 -21.19 35.46
C MET A 60 21.43 -20.24 36.07
N ALA A 61 22.61 -20.11 35.43
CA ALA A 61 23.72 -19.28 35.90
C ALA A 61 23.46 -17.76 35.77
N THR A 62 22.78 -17.31 34.72
CA THR A 62 22.65 -15.87 34.38
C THR A 62 21.71 -15.10 35.32
N THR A 63 20.89 -15.79 36.12
CA THR A 63 19.70 -15.20 36.78
C THR A 63 19.85 -14.98 38.30
N THR A 64 21.07 -14.76 38.81
CA THR A 64 21.31 -14.42 40.22
C THR A 64 21.24 -12.91 40.53
N ASN A 65 21.09 -12.03 39.52
CA ASN A 65 21.16 -10.57 39.69
C ASN A 65 20.08 -9.78 38.89
N ALA A 66 18.84 -9.73 39.37
CA ALA A 66 17.84 -8.72 38.93
C ALA A 66 16.68 -8.54 39.95
N PRO A 67 16.30 -7.30 40.34
CA PRO A 67 15.19 -7.04 41.26
C PRO A 67 13.83 -6.85 40.56
N THR A 68 12.75 -7.18 41.26
CA THR A 68 11.36 -7.19 40.76
C THR A 68 10.61 -5.88 41.02
N SER A 69 9.73 -5.47 40.09
CA SER A 69 8.68 -4.47 40.37
C SER A 69 7.45 -4.71 39.49
N GLY A 70 6.26 -4.78 40.10
CA GLY A 70 4.99 -5.03 39.42
C GLY A 70 3.99 -3.87 39.54
N LYS A 71 3.01 -3.82 38.63
CA LYS A 71 1.82 -2.94 38.72
C LYS A 71 0.55 -3.67 38.25
N ASN A 72 -0.58 -3.25 38.82
CA ASN A 72 -1.83 -4.01 38.90
C ASN A 72 -2.77 -3.90 37.68
N LEU A 73 -3.60 -4.93 37.49
CA LEU A 73 -4.76 -4.98 36.57
C LEU A 73 -6.08 -5.14 37.36
N LYS A 74 -7.23 -4.88 36.72
CA LYS A 74 -8.56 -4.74 37.36
C LYS A 74 -9.51 -5.96 37.15
N PRO A 75 -10.58 -6.13 37.96
CA PRO A 75 -11.12 -7.48 38.26
C PRO A 75 -12.27 -8.06 37.41
N ASN A 76 -12.64 -7.51 36.24
CA ASN A 76 -13.90 -7.89 35.56
C ASN A 76 -13.80 -8.86 34.36
N ASP A 77 -12.61 -9.30 33.94
CA ASP A 77 -12.44 -10.25 32.82
C ASP A 77 -12.51 -11.74 33.25
N THR A 78 -12.94 -12.01 34.48
CA THR A 78 -12.67 -13.27 35.19
C THR A 78 -13.41 -14.50 34.65
N HIS A 79 -14.52 -14.37 33.93
CA HIS A 79 -15.28 -15.54 33.42
C HIS A 79 -14.82 -16.02 32.04
N GLY A 80 -14.62 -15.11 31.08
CA GLY A 80 -14.05 -15.45 29.77
C GLY A 80 -12.62 -15.98 29.88
N MET A 81 -11.79 -15.33 30.73
CA MET A 81 -10.44 -15.79 31.01
C MET A 81 -10.40 -17.14 31.73
N ALA A 82 -11.36 -17.47 32.61
CA ALA A 82 -11.40 -18.78 33.26
C ALA A 82 -11.71 -19.92 32.29
N LEU A 83 -12.64 -19.73 31.35
CA LEU A 83 -12.94 -20.69 30.29
C LEU A 83 -11.77 -20.88 29.31
N ALA A 84 -11.15 -19.78 28.88
CA ALA A 84 -9.94 -19.83 28.05
C ALA A 84 -8.79 -20.53 28.78
N LYS A 85 -8.53 -20.18 30.05
CA LYS A 85 -7.48 -20.78 30.87
C LYS A 85 -7.73 -22.26 31.18
N LYS A 86 -9.00 -22.69 31.31
CA LYS A 86 -9.37 -24.11 31.39
C LYS A 86 -9.10 -24.85 30.08
N SER A 87 -9.46 -24.26 28.93
CA SER A 87 -9.14 -24.85 27.62
C SER A 87 -7.63 -24.97 27.39
N GLU A 88 -6.85 -23.96 27.78
CA GLU A 88 -5.39 -23.99 27.75
C GLU A 88 -4.80 -25.03 28.71
N LEU A 89 -5.34 -25.16 29.93
CA LEU A 89 -4.95 -26.22 30.87
C LEU A 89 -5.28 -27.62 30.34
N ASP A 90 -6.45 -27.83 29.72
CA ASP A 90 -6.83 -29.10 29.11
C ASP A 90 -5.99 -29.44 27.86
N LYS A 91 -5.43 -28.44 27.17
CA LYS A 91 -4.43 -28.64 26.09
C LYS A 91 -3.05 -28.96 26.69
N MET A 92 -2.60 -28.22 27.71
CA MET A 92 -1.35 -28.49 28.42
C MET A 92 -1.34 -29.89 29.06
N ALA A 93 -2.44 -30.31 29.68
CA ALA A 93 -2.57 -31.64 30.27
C ALA A 93 -2.38 -32.76 29.24
N ARG A 94 -2.93 -32.58 28.03
CA ARG A 94 -2.72 -33.52 26.91
C ARG A 94 -1.29 -33.49 26.37
N ALA A 95 -0.68 -32.32 26.24
CA ALA A 95 0.72 -32.19 25.81
C ALA A 95 1.70 -32.84 26.82
N LEU A 96 1.51 -32.57 28.11
CA LEU A 96 2.29 -33.11 29.23
C LEU A 96 1.94 -34.57 29.58
N GLY A 97 0.94 -35.18 28.94
CA GLY A 97 0.55 -36.57 29.18
C GLY A 97 -0.17 -36.82 30.50
N THR A 98 -0.62 -35.78 31.21
CA THR A 98 -1.36 -35.92 32.46
C THR A 98 -2.80 -36.34 32.19
N SER A 99 -2.99 -37.61 31.84
CA SER A 99 -4.30 -38.26 31.84
C SER A 99 -4.82 -38.40 33.29
N ALA A 100 -6.05 -38.89 33.46
CA ALA A 100 -6.64 -39.13 34.79
C ALA A 100 -5.85 -40.12 35.67
N ASN A 101 -4.85 -40.80 35.11
CA ASN A 101 -4.01 -41.80 35.79
C ASN A 101 -2.58 -41.31 36.09
N TYR A 102 -2.30 -40.00 35.96
CA TYR A 102 -1.00 -39.42 36.28
C TYR A 102 -0.72 -39.46 37.79
N VAL A 103 0.41 -40.04 38.18
CA VAL A 103 0.92 -40.01 39.55
C VAL A 103 2.06 -39.00 39.64
N GLU A 104 2.10 -38.23 40.73
CA GLU A 104 3.17 -37.26 40.98
C GLU A 104 4.55 -37.96 40.98
N GLY A 105 5.44 -37.52 40.09
CA GLY A 105 6.72 -38.17 39.80
C GLY A 105 6.80 -38.87 38.44
N ASP A 106 5.67 -39.19 37.79
CA ASP A 106 5.64 -39.86 36.48
C ASP A 106 6.37 -39.09 35.37
N ALA A 107 6.41 -37.76 35.46
CA ALA A 107 7.14 -36.89 34.53
C ALA A 107 8.67 -37.08 34.59
N PHE A 108 9.20 -37.61 35.71
CA PHE A 108 10.63 -37.82 35.94
C PHE A 108 11.04 -39.30 35.87
N ASN A 109 10.08 -40.22 35.70
CA ASN A 109 10.36 -41.64 35.47
C ASN A 109 10.73 -41.86 33.99
N ARG A 110 12.03 -42.01 33.71
CA ARG A 110 12.58 -42.15 32.36
C ARG A 110 11.98 -43.32 31.57
N GLU A 111 11.88 -44.51 32.16
CA GLU A 111 11.33 -45.69 31.48
C GLU A 111 9.86 -45.48 31.09
N LYS A 112 9.05 -44.90 31.99
CA LYS A 112 7.64 -44.62 31.73
C LYS A 112 7.43 -43.51 30.68
N GLN A 113 8.34 -42.53 30.61
CA GLN A 113 8.34 -41.53 29.53
C GLN A 113 8.76 -42.14 28.18
N GLU A 114 9.75 -43.04 28.15
CA GLU A 114 10.15 -43.76 26.94
C GLU A 114 9.03 -44.70 26.44
N GLU A 115 8.30 -45.37 27.34
CA GLU A 115 7.13 -46.19 26.98
C GLU A 115 5.99 -45.34 26.38
N LEU A 116 5.65 -44.22 27.02
CA LEU A 116 4.65 -43.27 26.51
C LEU A 116 5.06 -42.66 25.16
N ARG A 117 6.36 -42.40 24.93
CA ARG A 117 6.87 -41.97 23.61
C ARG A 117 6.67 -43.05 22.55
N ARG A 118 6.96 -44.33 22.86
CA ARG A 118 6.74 -45.45 21.93
C ARG A 118 5.25 -45.64 21.60
N GLN A 119 4.37 -45.57 22.59
CA GLN A 119 2.92 -45.66 22.37
C GLN A 119 2.40 -44.51 21.46
N ARG A 120 2.86 -43.28 21.69
CA ARG A 120 2.52 -42.12 20.84
C ARG A 120 3.07 -42.24 19.41
N ALA A 121 4.22 -42.90 19.21
CA ALA A 121 4.76 -43.14 17.87
C ALA A 121 3.88 -44.11 17.07
N VAL A 122 3.48 -45.23 17.68
CA VAL A 122 2.57 -46.21 17.06
C VAL A 122 1.19 -45.59 16.78
N GLU A 123 0.65 -44.79 17.70
CA GLU A 123 -0.63 -44.10 17.50
C GLU A 123 -0.56 -43.06 16.37
N ARG A 124 0.58 -42.38 16.18
CA ARG A 124 0.78 -41.48 15.02
C ARG A 124 0.80 -42.26 13.71
N GLU A 125 1.57 -43.33 13.64
CA GLU A 125 1.68 -44.18 12.44
C GLU A 125 0.33 -44.77 12.01
N GLU A 126 -0.49 -45.24 12.96
CA GLU A 126 -1.83 -45.74 12.64
C GLU A 126 -2.80 -44.62 12.19
N ASN A 127 -2.71 -43.43 12.80
CA ASN A 127 -3.52 -42.29 12.40
C ASN A 127 -3.15 -41.74 11.01
N ASP A 128 -1.88 -41.72 10.65
CA ASP A 128 -1.45 -41.29 9.32
C ASP A 128 -1.82 -42.32 8.25
N ARG A 129 -1.71 -43.63 8.54
CA ARG A 129 -2.26 -44.67 7.64
C ARG A 129 -3.77 -44.49 7.38
N ARG A 130 -4.56 -44.23 8.44
CA ARG A 130 -6.01 -43.94 8.31
C ARG A 130 -6.29 -42.66 7.49
N ARG A 131 -5.43 -41.63 7.59
CA ARG A 131 -5.55 -40.39 6.79
C ARG A 131 -5.28 -40.65 5.31
N ASP A 132 -4.31 -41.48 4.98
CA ASP A 132 -3.99 -41.83 3.59
C ASP A 132 -5.06 -42.72 2.95
N GLU A 133 -5.60 -43.70 3.68
CA GLU A 133 -6.79 -44.46 3.26
C GLU A 133 -7.99 -43.53 2.96
N GLN A 134 -8.19 -42.47 3.76
CA GLN A 134 -9.22 -41.46 3.52
C GLN A 134 -8.89 -40.49 2.37
N ARG A 135 -7.62 -40.24 2.05
CA ARG A 135 -7.22 -39.47 0.86
C ARG A 135 -7.52 -40.29 -0.40
N GLN A 136 -7.06 -41.53 -0.46
CA GLN A 136 -7.27 -42.44 -1.59
C GLN A 136 -8.77 -42.59 -1.94
N LYS A 137 -9.63 -42.84 -0.95
CA LYS A 137 -11.09 -42.93 -1.17
C LYS A 137 -11.71 -41.65 -1.75
N ARG A 138 -11.25 -40.46 -1.33
CA ARG A 138 -11.72 -39.17 -1.89
C ARG A 138 -11.22 -38.94 -3.32
N ASP A 139 -10.00 -39.36 -3.62
CA ASP A 139 -9.44 -39.23 -4.96
C ASP A 139 -10.13 -40.19 -5.96
N GLU A 140 -10.52 -41.39 -5.54
CA GLU A 140 -11.36 -42.30 -6.33
C GLU A 140 -12.77 -41.74 -6.55
N GLU A 141 -13.41 -41.20 -5.50
CA GLU A 141 -14.75 -40.59 -5.63
C GLU A 141 -14.74 -39.36 -6.55
N ASN A 142 -13.71 -38.52 -6.46
CA ASN A 142 -13.52 -37.38 -7.37
C ASN A 142 -13.30 -37.84 -8.83
N LYS A 143 -12.47 -38.86 -9.06
CA LYS A 143 -12.28 -39.46 -10.39
C LYS A 143 -13.60 -40.00 -10.96
N ARG A 144 -14.45 -40.62 -10.14
CA ARG A 144 -15.78 -41.10 -10.57
C ARG A 144 -16.70 -39.94 -10.95
N ARG A 145 -16.79 -38.89 -10.13
CA ARG A 145 -17.61 -37.70 -10.40
C ARG A 145 -17.16 -36.96 -11.67
N ASP A 146 -15.86 -36.92 -11.95
CA ASP A 146 -15.33 -36.33 -13.19
C ASP A 146 -15.63 -37.19 -14.42
N ALA A 147 -15.62 -38.52 -14.30
CA ALA A 147 -16.05 -39.42 -15.37
C ALA A 147 -17.55 -39.24 -15.68
N GLU A 148 -18.40 -39.24 -14.65
CA GLU A 148 -19.85 -39.00 -14.76
C GLU A 148 -20.15 -37.65 -15.44
N ARG A 149 -19.45 -36.57 -15.07
CA ARG A 149 -19.57 -35.24 -15.73
C ARG A 149 -19.20 -35.29 -17.22
N ARG A 150 -18.08 -35.92 -17.57
CA ARG A 150 -17.61 -36.04 -18.97
C ARG A 150 -18.59 -36.85 -19.83
N GLU A 151 -19.27 -37.83 -19.25
CA GLU A 151 -20.28 -38.62 -19.95
C GLU A 151 -21.60 -37.84 -20.13
N GLN A 152 -22.05 -37.09 -19.12
CA GLN A 152 -23.20 -36.18 -19.25
C GLN A 152 -22.98 -35.12 -20.34
N ASP A 153 -21.78 -34.51 -20.41
CA ASP A 153 -21.44 -33.55 -21.47
C ASP A 153 -21.42 -34.19 -22.86
N ARG A 154 -20.94 -35.44 -22.99
CA ARG A 154 -21.02 -36.19 -24.26
C ARG A 154 -22.45 -36.46 -24.69
N LEU A 155 -23.32 -36.87 -23.76
CA LEU A 155 -24.74 -37.11 -24.02
C LEU A 155 -25.49 -35.83 -24.39
N ARG A 156 -25.18 -34.72 -23.72
CA ARG A 156 -25.72 -33.39 -24.02
C ARG A 156 -25.35 -32.94 -25.44
N ARG A 157 -24.07 -33.01 -25.83
CA ARG A 157 -23.62 -32.65 -27.19
C ARG A 157 -24.33 -33.49 -28.27
N ARG A 158 -24.49 -34.81 -28.04
CA ARG A 158 -25.25 -35.68 -28.97
C ARG A 158 -26.71 -35.24 -29.12
N ARG A 159 -27.38 -34.81 -28.05
CA ARG A 159 -28.75 -34.26 -28.12
C ARG A 159 -28.80 -32.91 -28.85
N GLU A 160 -27.83 -32.03 -28.61
CA GLU A 160 -27.70 -30.74 -29.31
C GLU A 160 -27.48 -30.95 -30.83
N ASP A 161 -26.60 -31.88 -31.23
CA ASP A 161 -26.36 -32.25 -32.63
C ASP A 161 -27.59 -32.90 -33.30
N GLN A 162 -28.31 -33.78 -32.59
CA GLN A 162 -29.54 -34.39 -33.11
C GLN A 162 -30.63 -33.36 -33.32
N ALA A 163 -30.87 -32.48 -32.34
CA ALA A 163 -31.83 -31.39 -32.44
C ALA A 163 -31.46 -30.38 -33.55
N ARG A 164 -30.16 -30.16 -33.80
CA ARG A 164 -29.68 -29.37 -34.94
C ARG A 164 -30.03 -30.04 -36.27
N ARG A 165 -29.75 -31.33 -36.44
CA ARG A 165 -30.09 -32.08 -37.67
C ARG A 165 -31.59 -32.13 -37.93
N GLU A 166 -32.42 -32.26 -36.89
CA GLU A 166 -33.88 -32.20 -37.00
C GLU A 166 -34.42 -30.80 -37.33
N ARG A 167 -33.70 -29.73 -36.98
CA ARG A 167 -34.01 -28.37 -37.46
C ARG A 167 -33.61 -28.19 -38.92
N GLU A 168 -32.42 -28.66 -39.30
CA GLU A 168 -31.91 -28.59 -40.68
C GLU A 168 -32.76 -29.41 -41.65
N SER A 169 -33.29 -30.58 -41.26
CA SER A 169 -34.20 -31.37 -42.09
C SER A 169 -35.64 -30.84 -42.18
N ARG A 170 -36.02 -29.90 -41.32
CA ARG A 170 -37.32 -29.19 -41.35
C ARG A 170 -37.26 -27.84 -42.05
N MET A 171 -36.07 -27.37 -42.45
CA MET A 171 -35.95 -26.16 -43.26
C MET A 171 -36.27 -26.48 -44.73
N PRO A 172 -37.12 -25.68 -45.41
CA PRO A 172 -37.30 -25.81 -46.85
C PRO A 172 -35.98 -25.53 -47.58
N PRO A 173 -35.73 -26.15 -48.74
CA PRO A 173 -34.51 -25.91 -49.50
C PRO A 173 -34.43 -24.42 -49.92
N PRO A 174 -33.23 -23.82 -49.93
CA PRO A 174 -33.07 -22.43 -50.33
C PRO A 174 -33.50 -22.24 -51.80
N PRO A 175 -34.19 -21.14 -52.13
CA PRO A 175 -34.61 -20.88 -53.50
C PRO A 175 -33.40 -20.67 -54.41
N PRO A 176 -33.49 -21.05 -55.71
CA PRO A 176 -32.40 -20.86 -56.66
C PRO A 176 -32.11 -19.36 -56.86
N PRO A 177 -30.84 -18.98 -57.14
CA PRO A 177 -30.45 -17.58 -57.26
C PRO A 177 -31.10 -16.91 -58.48
N GLY A 178 -32.07 -16.05 -58.23
CA GLY A 178 -32.76 -15.26 -59.26
C GLY A 178 -31.87 -14.14 -59.82
N ARG A 179 -31.84 -14.02 -61.15
CA ARG A 179 -31.28 -12.83 -61.82
C ARG A 179 -32.22 -11.65 -61.59
N GLY A 180 -31.68 -10.50 -61.24
CA GLY A 180 -32.50 -9.30 -60.97
C GLY A 180 -33.07 -8.65 -62.23
N ARG A 181 -34.19 -7.94 -62.06
CA ARG A 181 -34.55 -6.69 -62.74
C ARG A 181 -35.78 -6.04 -62.07
N ASP A 182 -35.82 -4.73 -62.25
CA ASP A 182 -36.88 -3.73 -62.08
C ASP A 182 -38.30 -4.28 -62.38
N ASP A 183 -39.39 -3.81 -61.77
CA ASP A 183 -39.96 -2.45 -61.96
C ASP A 183 -41.10 -2.09 -60.94
N ASP A 184 -41.66 -0.89 -61.09
CA ASP A 184 -42.62 -0.14 -60.25
C ASP A 184 -44.06 -0.71 -60.14
N THR A 185 -44.77 -0.39 -59.02
CA THR A 185 -46.12 0.26 -58.98
C THR A 185 -46.99 0.01 -57.71
N ARG A 186 -47.20 1.10 -56.95
CA ARG A 186 -48.49 1.65 -56.42
C ARG A 186 -49.59 0.71 -55.80
N ARG A 187 -49.89 0.89 -54.50
CA ARG A 187 -51.16 1.42 -53.90
C ARG A 187 -51.39 1.03 -52.41
N SER A 188 -52.19 1.83 -51.70
CA SER A 188 -52.70 1.65 -50.32
C SER A 188 -54.18 2.11 -50.26
N PRO A 189 -54.92 2.11 -49.11
CA PRO A 189 -55.03 1.20 -47.96
C PRO A 189 -56.51 0.65 -47.90
N PRO A 190 -57.42 0.81 -46.90
CA PRO A 190 -57.39 0.81 -45.42
C PRO A 190 -58.52 -0.01 -44.67
N ARG A 191 -58.47 -0.09 -43.33
CA ARG A 191 -59.55 -0.49 -42.33
C ARG A 191 -59.93 -1.99 -42.28
N GLY A 192 -60.37 -2.62 -41.16
CA GLY A 192 -60.69 -2.19 -39.78
C GLY A 192 -60.96 -3.42 -38.86
N PRO A 193 -61.81 -3.35 -37.79
CA PRO A 193 -61.38 -3.26 -36.39
C PRO A 193 -61.83 -4.39 -35.43
N THR A 194 -61.32 -4.42 -34.19
CA THR A 194 -62.01 -5.08 -33.04
C THR A 194 -61.68 -4.48 -31.66
N THR A 195 -62.71 -4.40 -30.81
CA THR A 195 -62.73 -4.04 -29.37
C THR A 195 -62.75 -5.34 -28.50
N LEU A 196 -62.81 -5.41 -27.15
CA LEU A 196 -63.36 -4.54 -26.08
C LEU A 196 -62.94 -5.11 -24.68
N GLY A 197 -62.98 -4.28 -23.60
CA GLY A 197 -63.08 -4.71 -22.18
C GLY A 197 -61.82 -4.50 -21.32
N GLY A 198 -61.84 -3.93 -20.10
CA GLY A 198 -62.90 -3.22 -19.36
C GLY A 198 -63.20 -3.80 -17.96
N HIS A 199 -62.74 -3.15 -16.87
CA HIS A 199 -63.37 -3.09 -15.54
C HIS A 199 -62.61 -2.12 -14.60
N ALA A 200 -63.24 -1.64 -13.52
CA ALA A 200 -62.76 -0.53 -12.69
C ALA A 200 -63.16 -0.63 -11.21
N LEU A 201 -62.27 -0.14 -10.31
CA LEU A 201 -62.53 0.51 -9.00
C LEU A 201 -63.23 -0.30 -7.87
N PRO A 202 -63.24 0.12 -6.57
CA PRO A 202 -63.00 1.48 -6.04
C PRO A 202 -62.16 1.70 -4.74
N ALA A 203 -61.77 2.98 -4.61
CA ALA A 203 -61.61 3.89 -3.44
C ALA A 203 -61.48 3.43 -1.96
N GLY A 204 -60.69 4.23 -1.22
CA GLY A 204 -60.75 4.45 0.24
C GLY A 204 -60.01 5.74 0.64
N GLU A 205 -60.64 6.64 1.39
CA GLU A 205 -60.12 7.98 1.81
C GLU A 205 -59.23 7.92 3.07
N ILE A 206 -58.51 8.97 3.53
CA ILE A 206 -59.02 10.06 4.41
C ILE A 206 -57.98 11.24 4.53
N ARG A 207 -58.51 12.44 4.85
CA ARG A 207 -57.89 13.79 5.09
C ARG A 207 -56.76 13.84 6.16
N VAL A 208 -55.67 14.62 6.03
CA VAL A 208 -55.42 16.10 6.07
C VAL A 208 -55.53 16.77 7.47
N LEU A 209 -54.44 17.43 7.95
CA LEU A 209 -54.38 18.81 8.53
C LEU A 209 -52.93 19.25 8.92
N HIS A 210 -52.68 20.58 9.03
CA HIS A 210 -51.37 21.24 9.31
C HIS A 210 -51.27 21.84 10.77
N PRO A 211 -50.49 22.90 11.12
CA PRO A 211 -49.12 22.82 11.68
C PRO A 211 -48.86 23.63 12.99
N GLY A 212 -47.63 23.56 13.53
CA GLY A 212 -47.10 24.39 14.64
C GLY A 212 -46.37 23.56 15.72
N GLY A 213 -45.38 24.01 16.49
CA GLY A 213 -44.69 25.32 16.58
C GLY A 213 -43.42 25.22 17.49
N THR A 214 -42.71 26.34 17.66
CA THR A 214 -41.44 26.54 18.40
C THR A 214 -41.34 26.01 19.84
N LEU A 215 -40.12 25.63 20.28
CA LEU A 215 -39.38 26.29 21.40
C LEU A 215 -37.98 25.68 21.66
N ALA A 216 -37.09 26.46 22.28
CA ALA A 216 -35.72 26.08 22.68
C ALA A 216 -35.63 25.74 24.19
N PRO A 217 -34.46 25.27 24.69
CA PRO A 217 -34.05 25.66 26.04
C PRO A 217 -32.56 26.05 26.20
N HIS A 218 -32.31 26.84 27.25
CA HIS A 218 -31.00 27.33 27.73
C HIS A 218 -30.25 26.31 28.63
N PRO A 219 -28.95 26.52 28.91
CA PRO A 219 -28.15 25.68 29.82
C PRO A 219 -28.09 26.21 31.28
N PRO A 220 -27.74 25.36 32.28
CA PRO A 220 -27.39 25.78 33.64
C PRO A 220 -25.86 25.67 33.98
N PRO A 221 -25.38 26.25 35.11
CA PRO A 221 -23.98 26.68 35.30
C PRO A 221 -23.14 25.84 36.32
N GLY A 222 -21.87 26.23 36.54
CA GLY A 222 -20.86 25.53 37.38
C GLY A 222 -20.63 26.10 38.80
N VAL A 223 -19.35 26.19 39.24
CA VAL A 223 -18.80 26.62 40.58
C VAL A 223 -18.56 25.44 41.59
N PRO A 224 -17.55 25.40 42.51
CA PRO A 224 -16.38 26.29 42.78
C PRO A 224 -14.97 25.61 42.74
N VAL A 225 -13.93 26.35 43.17
CA VAL A 225 -12.49 26.01 43.28
C VAL A 225 -12.03 26.01 44.76
N ALA A 226 -11.00 25.22 45.13
CA ALA A 226 -9.92 25.44 46.15
C ALA A 226 -9.56 24.19 47.00
N PRO A 227 -8.38 24.10 47.68
CA PRO A 227 -7.11 24.82 47.53
C PRO A 227 -5.86 23.89 47.42
N LEU A 228 -4.65 24.48 47.37
CA LEU A 228 -3.33 23.81 47.31
C LEU A 228 -2.87 23.17 48.64
N HIS A 229 -1.96 22.20 48.54
CA HIS A 229 -0.96 21.89 49.57
C HIS A 229 0.44 21.67 48.96
N LEU A 230 1.46 22.31 49.54
CA LEU A 230 2.88 22.14 49.20
C LEU A 230 3.45 20.91 49.94
N GLY A 231 4.40 20.21 49.31
CA GLY A 231 5.21 19.22 50.01
C GLY A 231 6.20 18.45 49.12
N ALA A 232 7.49 18.54 49.48
CA ALA A 232 8.60 17.65 49.06
C ALA A 232 9.00 17.59 47.56
N THR A 233 9.80 18.57 47.12
CA THR A 233 10.69 18.43 45.94
C THR A 233 12.13 18.80 46.29
N VAL A 234 13.05 17.81 46.29
CA VAL A 234 14.51 18.05 46.15
C VAL A 234 15.17 16.96 45.29
N ASN A 235 14.97 15.68 45.59
CA ASN A 235 15.84 14.61 45.06
C ASN A 235 15.47 14.02 43.67
N SER A 236 14.32 14.36 43.07
CA SER A 236 13.94 13.86 41.73
C SER A 236 14.25 14.81 40.57
N LEU A 237 14.63 16.06 40.84
CA LEU A 237 14.97 17.03 39.78
C LEU A 237 16.35 16.76 39.17
N ASN A 238 17.37 16.39 39.95
CA ASN A 238 18.75 16.32 39.46
C ASN A 238 18.99 15.21 38.40
N SER A 239 18.33 14.06 38.49
CA SER A 239 18.46 13.01 37.46
C SER A 239 17.76 13.40 36.15
N ARG A 240 16.57 14.01 36.22
CA ARG A 240 15.85 14.54 35.06
C ARG A 240 16.58 15.72 34.41
N VAL A 241 17.16 16.62 35.19
CA VAL A 241 17.98 17.75 34.69
C VAL A 241 19.25 17.26 33.99
N ASN A 242 19.93 16.22 34.49
CA ASN A 242 21.12 15.69 33.82
C ASN A 242 20.79 14.93 32.52
N MET A 243 19.68 14.18 32.47
CA MET A 243 19.19 13.55 31.23
C MET A 243 18.69 14.58 30.22
N MET A 244 17.97 15.62 30.66
CA MET A 244 17.64 16.77 29.81
C MET A 244 18.91 17.50 29.33
N ARG A 245 19.92 17.72 30.18
CA ARG A 245 21.19 18.35 29.76
C ARG A 245 21.95 17.53 28.73
N SER A 246 21.96 16.20 28.79
CA SER A 246 22.65 15.38 27.78
C SER A 246 21.91 15.35 26.43
N VAL A 247 20.57 15.32 26.46
CA VAL A 247 19.73 15.45 25.25
C VAL A 247 19.81 16.86 24.66
N ILE A 248 19.74 17.90 25.50
CA ILE A 248 19.87 19.31 25.07
C ILE A 248 21.27 19.61 24.56
N THR A 249 22.35 19.06 25.13
CA THR A 249 23.72 19.27 24.61
C THR A 249 24.01 18.50 23.31
N ARG A 250 23.42 17.31 23.12
CA ARG A 250 23.45 16.63 21.81
C ARG A 250 22.63 17.38 20.76
N ASN A 251 21.40 17.81 21.09
CA ASN A 251 20.58 18.60 20.18
C ASN A 251 21.19 19.98 19.89
N THR A 252 21.75 20.70 20.86
CA THR A 252 22.41 22.00 20.58
C THR A 252 23.71 21.83 19.79
N ARG A 253 24.53 20.80 20.03
CA ARG A 253 25.69 20.53 19.14
C ARG A 253 25.25 20.16 17.72
N SER A 254 24.17 19.39 17.57
CA SER A 254 23.57 19.11 16.26
C SER A 254 23.07 20.40 15.61
N ILE A 255 22.17 21.14 16.26
CA ILE A 255 21.59 22.41 15.78
C ILE A 255 22.67 23.44 15.44
N ILE A 256 23.71 23.62 16.26
CA ILE A 256 24.81 24.55 15.99
C ILE A 256 25.64 24.09 14.79
N ARG A 257 25.94 22.79 14.65
CA ARG A 257 26.67 22.25 13.50
C ARG A 257 25.85 22.35 12.21
N THR A 258 24.53 22.14 12.30
CA THR A 258 23.57 22.25 11.21
C THR A 258 23.37 23.71 10.79
N GLN A 259 23.22 24.65 11.73
CA GLN A 259 23.18 26.10 11.44
C GLN A 259 24.49 26.62 10.85
N ALA A 260 25.64 26.18 11.35
CA ALA A 260 26.95 26.54 10.79
C ALA A 260 27.16 25.96 9.38
N ARG A 261 26.64 24.76 9.10
CA ARG A 261 26.61 24.16 7.75
C ARG A 261 25.73 24.95 6.78
N PHE A 262 24.52 25.36 7.21
CA PHE A 262 23.62 26.18 6.40
C PHE A 262 24.16 27.59 6.09
N ALA A 263 25.16 28.07 6.83
CA ALA A 263 25.83 29.35 6.59
C ALA A 263 27.10 29.24 5.70
N SER A 264 27.49 28.03 5.27
CA SER A 264 28.65 27.83 4.39
C SER A 264 28.28 28.07 2.93
N THR A 265 28.88 29.08 2.32
CA THR A 265 28.85 29.30 0.86
C THR A 265 29.89 28.46 0.10
N LYS A 266 30.65 27.62 0.79
CA LYS A 266 31.61 26.68 0.19
C LYS A 266 31.01 25.27 0.14
N PRO A 267 31.09 24.58 -1.00
CA PRO A 267 30.57 23.21 -1.14
C PRO A 267 31.43 22.20 -0.38
N CYS A 268 30.79 21.11 0.05
CA CYS A 268 31.49 19.95 0.59
C CYS A 268 32.27 19.23 -0.51
N THR A 269 33.59 19.08 -0.32
CA THR A 269 34.49 18.34 -1.22
C THR A 269 35.02 17.04 -0.59
N THR A 270 34.39 16.57 0.50
CA THR A 270 34.85 15.40 1.28
C THR A 270 34.69 14.09 0.51
N TYR A 271 33.74 14.01 -0.43
CA TYR A 271 33.37 12.79 -1.14
C TYR A 271 33.84 12.80 -2.59
N THR A 272 35.00 13.41 -2.87
CA THR A 272 35.54 13.48 -4.24
C THR A 272 36.10 12.15 -4.75
N SER A 273 36.66 11.32 -3.88
CA SER A 273 37.15 9.97 -4.23
C SER A 273 36.03 9.01 -4.62
N VAL A 274 36.28 8.18 -5.64
CA VAL A 274 35.40 7.06 -6.00
C VAL A 274 35.52 5.95 -4.94
N THR A 275 34.39 5.43 -4.48
CA THR A 275 34.31 4.33 -3.49
C THR A 275 33.56 3.11 -4.02
N HIS A 276 32.76 3.29 -5.07
CA HIS A 276 31.94 2.27 -5.72
C HIS A 276 32.22 2.29 -7.23
N PRO A 277 33.43 1.93 -7.69
CA PRO A 277 33.74 1.98 -9.11
C PRO A 277 32.80 1.06 -9.92
N GLU A 278 32.50 1.49 -11.14
CA GLU A 278 31.56 0.86 -12.08
C GLU A 278 32.19 0.58 -13.45
N ASP A 279 33.49 0.85 -13.61
CA ASP A 279 34.22 0.45 -14.81
C ASP A 279 34.32 -1.08 -14.87
N GLU A 280 34.43 -1.62 -16.09
CA GLU A 280 34.40 -3.05 -16.34
C GLU A 280 35.56 -3.81 -15.66
N ALA A 281 36.68 -3.15 -15.38
CA ALA A 281 37.81 -3.76 -14.69
C ALA A 281 37.57 -3.87 -13.17
N SER A 282 36.76 -2.99 -12.58
CA SER A 282 36.43 -2.97 -11.16
C SER A 282 35.32 -3.94 -10.73
N VAL A 283 34.47 -4.40 -11.66
CA VAL A 283 33.36 -5.30 -11.35
C VAL A 283 33.90 -6.73 -11.17
N PRO A 284 33.67 -7.41 -10.04
CA PRO A 284 34.19 -8.76 -9.84
C PRO A 284 33.64 -9.76 -10.87
N GLU A 285 34.49 -10.68 -11.32
CA GLU A 285 34.12 -11.64 -12.37
C GLU A 285 32.95 -12.54 -11.98
N SER A 286 32.80 -12.86 -10.68
CA SER A 286 31.62 -13.56 -10.15
C SER A 286 30.31 -12.79 -10.34
N VAL A 287 30.35 -11.45 -10.24
CA VAL A 287 29.19 -10.57 -10.50
C VAL A 287 28.89 -10.51 -11.99
N LYS A 288 29.92 -10.37 -12.85
CA LYS A 288 29.75 -10.39 -14.31
C LYS A 288 29.13 -11.70 -14.80
N ALA A 289 29.67 -12.84 -14.36
CA ALA A 289 29.16 -14.16 -14.72
C ALA A 289 27.71 -14.35 -14.26
N HIS A 290 27.36 -13.87 -13.06
CA HIS A 290 25.99 -13.93 -12.54
C HIS A 290 25.04 -13.04 -13.34
N LEU A 291 25.43 -11.80 -13.68
CA LEU A 291 24.64 -10.90 -14.54
C LEU A 291 24.41 -11.52 -15.93
N ALA A 292 25.47 -12.07 -16.54
CA ALA A 292 25.39 -12.74 -17.84
C ALA A 292 24.51 -14.01 -17.82
N GLU A 293 24.40 -14.70 -16.68
CA GLU A 293 23.45 -15.81 -16.52
C GLU A 293 22.01 -15.32 -16.41
N LEU A 294 21.76 -14.28 -15.60
CA LEU A 294 20.42 -13.68 -15.47
C LEU A 294 19.89 -13.11 -16.80
N ASP A 295 20.74 -12.43 -17.56
CA ASP A 295 20.38 -11.80 -18.83
C ASP A 295 20.00 -12.81 -19.93
N LYS A 296 20.34 -14.12 -19.79
CA LYS A 296 19.82 -15.17 -20.68
C LYS A 296 18.32 -15.40 -20.54
N SER A 297 17.75 -15.07 -19.39
CA SER A 297 16.37 -15.47 -19.00
C SER A 297 15.42 -14.29 -18.78
N ILE A 298 15.90 -13.05 -18.79
CA ILE A 298 15.08 -11.84 -18.59
C ILE A 298 15.09 -10.93 -19.82
N VAL A 299 13.91 -10.47 -20.26
CA VAL A 299 13.81 -9.44 -21.29
C VAL A 299 14.33 -8.12 -20.72
N ASN A 300 15.50 -7.67 -21.18
CA ASN A 300 16.08 -6.44 -20.67
C ASN A 300 15.43 -5.19 -21.32
N THR A 301 14.68 -4.44 -20.53
CA THR A 301 14.06 -3.15 -20.91
C THR A 301 14.67 -1.95 -20.19
N TYR A 302 15.80 -2.13 -19.48
CA TYR A 302 16.42 -1.11 -18.64
C TYR A 302 17.94 -1.03 -18.84
N ALA A 303 18.48 0.20 -18.82
CA ALA A 303 19.91 0.39 -18.58
C ALA A 303 20.16 0.22 -17.06
N ARG A 304 20.95 -0.80 -16.68
CA ARG A 304 21.25 -1.13 -15.28
C ARG A 304 22.76 -0.96 -15.04
N PRO A 305 23.19 -0.47 -13.86
CA PRO A 305 24.60 -0.54 -13.47
C PRO A 305 25.04 -2.00 -13.23
N PRO A 306 26.33 -2.32 -13.34
CA PRO A 306 26.84 -3.69 -13.28
C PRO A 306 27.01 -4.20 -11.83
N PHE A 307 25.95 -4.14 -11.02
CA PHE A 307 25.91 -4.71 -9.68
C PHE A 307 24.54 -5.29 -9.32
N ILE A 308 24.51 -6.21 -8.35
CA ILE A 308 23.31 -6.92 -7.92
C ILE A 308 23.01 -6.55 -6.47
N LEU A 309 21.89 -5.87 -6.21
CA LEU A 309 21.42 -5.60 -4.84
C LEU A 309 20.91 -6.90 -4.20
N GLN A 310 21.31 -7.17 -2.95
CA GLN A 310 20.97 -8.40 -2.23
C GLN A 310 20.13 -8.15 -0.97
N ARG A 311 20.36 -7.04 -0.25
CA ARG A 311 19.68 -6.74 1.02
C ARG A 311 19.52 -5.24 1.23
N GLY A 312 18.56 -4.85 2.08
CA GLY A 312 18.36 -3.47 2.48
C GLY A 312 17.76 -3.33 3.88
N LYS A 313 17.97 -2.18 4.51
CA LYS A 313 17.49 -1.83 5.86
C LYS A 313 17.34 -0.32 5.99
N GLY A 314 16.11 0.14 6.21
CA GLY A 314 15.81 1.57 6.21
C GLY A 314 16.14 2.20 4.85
N SER A 315 16.84 3.31 4.84
CA SER A 315 17.27 4.03 3.64
C SER A 315 18.49 3.42 2.93
N TRP A 316 19.05 2.31 3.41
CA TRP A 316 20.29 1.72 2.88
C TRP A 316 20.05 0.38 2.17
N VAL A 317 20.80 0.15 1.10
CA VAL A 317 20.89 -1.12 0.38
C VAL A 317 22.35 -1.58 0.24
N TRP A 318 22.55 -2.88 0.05
CA TRP A 318 23.86 -3.48 -0.16
C TRP A 318 23.82 -4.40 -1.38
N ASP A 319 24.91 -4.39 -2.14
CA ASP A 319 25.12 -5.35 -3.23
C ASP A 319 25.74 -6.66 -2.75
N THR A 320 25.85 -7.63 -3.66
CA THR A 320 26.48 -8.95 -3.43
C THR A 320 27.99 -8.89 -3.14
N THR A 321 28.59 -7.69 -3.13
CA THR A 321 29.99 -7.43 -2.75
C THR A 321 30.09 -6.64 -1.44
N ASP A 322 28.98 -6.58 -0.68
CA ASP A 322 28.80 -5.82 0.58
C ASP A 322 29.03 -4.31 0.46
N ARG A 323 29.12 -3.75 -0.76
CA ARG A 323 29.17 -2.31 -0.95
C ARG A 323 27.83 -1.68 -0.58
N LYS A 324 27.88 -0.55 0.12
CA LYS A 324 26.74 0.04 0.85
C LYS A 324 26.30 1.35 0.21
N TYR A 325 25.06 1.38 -0.29
CA TYR A 325 24.48 2.55 -0.95
C TYR A 325 23.35 3.16 -0.14
N LEU A 326 23.32 4.48 -0.04
CA LEU A 326 22.21 5.27 0.47
C LEU A 326 21.18 5.49 -0.65
N ASP A 327 19.95 5.05 -0.45
CA ASP A 327 18.91 5.04 -1.48
C ASP A 327 18.03 6.30 -1.46
N PHE A 328 18.35 7.25 -2.35
CA PHE A 328 17.53 8.42 -2.65
C PHE A 328 16.64 8.20 -3.90
N SER A 329 16.50 6.97 -4.37
CA SER A 329 15.52 6.55 -5.37
C SER A 329 14.26 5.94 -4.74
N ALA A 330 14.40 5.28 -3.58
CA ALA A 330 13.37 4.51 -2.88
C ALA A 330 12.57 3.57 -3.81
N GLY A 331 13.22 2.94 -4.80
CA GLY A 331 12.52 2.13 -5.80
C GLY A 331 11.63 2.95 -6.74
N ILE A 332 12.00 4.20 -7.04
CA ILE A 332 11.22 5.20 -7.80
C ILE A 332 9.96 5.65 -7.01
N ALA A 333 10.18 6.04 -5.75
CA ALA A 333 9.17 6.47 -4.77
C ALA A 333 8.21 5.37 -4.25
N VAL A 334 8.65 4.11 -4.22
CA VAL A 334 7.87 2.95 -3.78
C VAL A 334 8.08 2.64 -2.29
N ASN A 335 9.32 2.73 -1.80
CA ASN A 335 9.69 2.23 -0.48
C ASN A 335 9.52 3.32 0.59
N ALA A 336 8.27 3.71 0.87
CA ALA A 336 7.91 4.79 1.79
C ALA A 336 8.43 4.61 3.24
N LEU A 337 8.52 3.38 3.74
CA LEU A 337 9.04 3.01 5.06
C LEU A 337 10.44 2.35 4.96
N GLY A 338 11.10 2.48 3.81
CA GLY A 338 12.41 1.92 3.55
C GLY A 338 12.41 0.41 3.33
N HIS A 339 13.63 -0.10 3.15
CA HIS A 339 13.92 -1.50 2.87
C HIS A 339 13.93 -2.33 4.16
N GLY A 340 13.57 -3.62 4.04
CA GLY A 340 13.68 -4.58 5.15
C GLY A 340 12.84 -4.23 6.39
N TYR A 341 11.69 -3.56 6.23
CA TYR A 341 10.87 -3.12 7.35
C TYR A 341 10.19 -4.31 8.06
N ALA A 342 10.74 -4.70 9.22
CA ALA A 342 10.42 -5.95 9.92
C ALA A 342 8.93 -6.13 10.26
N GLU A 343 8.23 -5.07 10.70
CA GLU A 343 6.79 -5.15 11.01
C GLU A 343 5.95 -5.50 9.77
N LEU A 344 6.34 -5.00 8.60
CA LEU A 344 5.63 -5.32 7.35
C LEU A 344 5.86 -6.79 6.94
N ALA A 345 7.08 -7.31 7.12
CA ALA A 345 7.38 -8.72 6.88
C ALA A 345 6.57 -9.64 7.82
N LYS A 346 6.46 -9.27 9.10
CA LYS A 346 5.60 -9.96 10.07
C LYS A 346 4.12 -9.95 9.65
N VAL A 347 3.57 -8.78 9.33
CA VAL A 347 2.17 -8.64 8.87
C VAL A 347 1.93 -9.42 7.57
N ALA A 348 2.90 -9.48 6.67
CA ALA A 348 2.83 -10.27 5.45
C ALA A 348 2.77 -11.78 5.76
N GLY A 349 3.65 -12.27 6.63
CA GLY A 349 3.66 -13.68 7.05
C GLY A 349 2.35 -14.10 7.74
N GLU A 350 1.87 -13.30 8.69
CA GLU A 350 0.59 -13.53 9.37
C GLU A 350 -0.59 -13.59 8.37
N GLN A 351 -0.62 -12.70 7.36
CA GLN A 351 -1.69 -12.69 6.38
C GLN A 351 -1.57 -13.81 5.35
N ALA A 352 -0.34 -14.19 4.98
CA ALA A 352 -0.09 -15.30 4.08
C ALA A 352 -0.51 -16.64 4.71
N ALA A 353 -0.27 -16.82 6.01
CA ALA A 353 -0.73 -17.99 6.75
C ALA A 353 -2.26 -18.04 6.92
N ALA A 354 -2.92 -16.88 6.97
CA ALA A 354 -4.37 -16.79 7.14
C ALA A 354 -5.15 -16.92 5.82
N LEU A 355 -4.91 -16.01 4.86
CA LEU A 355 -5.66 -15.93 3.61
C LEU A 355 -4.96 -15.01 2.59
N LEU A 356 -4.45 -15.55 1.48
CA LEU A 356 -3.80 -14.73 0.43
C LEU A 356 -4.80 -14.09 -0.54
N HIS A 357 -5.79 -14.85 -1.01
CA HIS A 357 -6.63 -14.48 -2.16
C HIS A 357 -7.98 -15.17 -2.14
N THR A 358 -9.04 -14.42 -2.52
CA THR A 358 -10.43 -14.91 -2.62
C THR A 358 -11.11 -14.51 -3.93
N SER A 359 -10.42 -13.82 -4.84
CA SER A 359 -11.01 -12.95 -5.87
C SER A 359 -11.97 -11.89 -5.31
N ASN A 360 -12.55 -11.06 -6.20
CA ASN A 360 -13.58 -10.08 -5.85
C ASN A 360 -15.01 -10.67 -5.78
N ALA A 361 -15.18 -12.00 -5.96
CA ALA A 361 -16.49 -12.66 -5.81
C ALA A 361 -16.88 -12.97 -4.35
N PHE A 362 -15.95 -12.88 -3.40
CA PHE A 362 -16.20 -13.12 -1.97
C PHE A 362 -15.66 -11.96 -1.13
N HIS A 363 -16.31 -11.69 0.00
CA HIS A 363 -15.89 -10.64 0.92
C HIS A 363 -14.74 -11.07 1.83
N HIS A 364 -13.89 -10.10 2.17
CA HIS A 364 -12.96 -10.14 3.29
C HIS A 364 -12.82 -8.72 3.87
N GLU A 365 -12.39 -8.61 5.12
CA GLU A 365 -12.35 -7.33 5.85
C GLU A 365 -11.37 -6.31 5.26
N TRP A 366 -10.18 -6.76 4.83
CA TRP A 366 -9.05 -5.86 4.57
C TRP A 366 -9.25 -4.85 3.44
N ALA A 367 -10.01 -5.20 2.39
CA ALA A 367 -10.36 -4.25 1.34
C ALA A 367 -11.27 -3.12 1.88
N GLY A 368 -12.27 -3.46 2.70
CA GLY A 368 -13.13 -2.49 3.36
C GLY A 368 -12.37 -1.62 4.37
N ASN A 369 -11.46 -2.22 5.15
CA ASN A 369 -10.63 -1.51 6.13
C ASN A 369 -9.68 -0.51 5.45
N LEU A 370 -8.94 -0.93 4.41
CA LEU A 370 -8.06 -0.03 3.66
C LEU A 370 -8.84 1.07 2.92
N ALA A 371 -9.97 0.74 2.30
CA ALA A 371 -10.80 1.75 1.62
C ALA A 371 -11.31 2.81 2.60
N SER A 372 -11.77 2.38 3.78
CA SER A 372 -12.24 3.28 4.85
C SER A 372 -11.11 4.17 5.38
N LEU A 373 -9.89 3.61 5.56
CA LEU A 373 -8.71 4.38 5.95
C LEU A 373 -8.35 5.44 4.90
N ILE A 374 -8.32 5.09 3.61
CA ILE A 374 -8.04 6.03 2.51
C ILE A 374 -9.06 7.17 2.49
N VAL A 375 -10.35 6.87 2.60
CA VAL A 375 -11.43 7.88 2.61
C VAL A 375 -11.33 8.78 3.86
N GLY A 376 -11.12 8.19 5.04
CA GLY A 376 -10.97 8.94 6.29
C GLY A 376 -9.76 9.88 6.28
N LEU A 377 -8.60 9.41 5.81
CA LEU A 377 -7.39 10.24 5.66
C LEU A 377 -7.58 11.35 4.61
N THR A 378 -8.30 11.08 3.52
CA THR A 378 -8.64 12.09 2.49
C THR A 378 -9.46 13.23 3.07
N LYS A 379 -10.47 12.93 3.89
CA LYS A 379 -11.30 13.94 4.57
C LYS A 379 -10.54 14.69 5.67
N ARG A 380 -9.69 13.98 6.42
CA ARG A 380 -8.81 14.58 7.44
C ARG A 380 -7.88 15.61 6.82
N ASP A 381 -7.19 15.25 5.73
CA ASP A 381 -6.11 16.05 5.14
C ASP A 381 -6.62 17.14 4.17
N GLY A 382 -7.88 17.03 3.71
CA GLY A 382 -8.55 17.97 2.80
C GLY A 382 -8.30 17.66 1.33
N GLY A 383 -8.76 16.51 0.83
CA GLY A 383 -8.62 16.09 -0.57
C GLY A 383 -9.96 15.70 -1.23
N LEU A 384 -9.94 15.42 -2.54
CA LEU A 384 -11.10 14.99 -3.35
C LEU A 384 -12.34 15.91 -3.19
N GLY A 385 -12.10 17.20 -2.99
CA GLY A 385 -13.11 18.23 -2.75
C GLY A 385 -13.69 18.30 -1.34
N PHE A 386 -13.17 17.53 -0.38
CA PHE A 386 -13.46 17.73 1.04
C PHE A 386 -12.56 18.81 1.64
N GLU A 387 -13.12 19.64 2.52
CA GLU A 387 -12.35 20.57 3.34
C GLU A 387 -11.58 19.80 4.42
N ALA A 388 -10.40 20.31 4.79
CA ALA A 388 -9.58 19.68 5.83
C ALA A 388 -10.30 19.66 7.19
N GLY A 389 -10.27 18.51 7.86
CA GLY A 389 -10.99 18.32 9.12
C GLY A 389 -12.50 18.06 9.00
N SER A 390 -13.01 17.75 7.79
CA SER A 390 -14.40 17.32 7.58
C SER A 390 -14.76 16.14 8.49
N GLN A 391 -15.75 16.31 9.38
CA GLN A 391 -15.99 15.38 10.50
C GLN A 391 -16.77 14.10 10.15
N ASP A 392 -17.44 14.04 8.99
CA ASP A 392 -18.12 12.82 8.54
C ASP A 392 -17.10 11.75 8.09
N ILE A 393 -16.76 10.82 8.98
CA ILE A 393 -15.76 9.78 8.73
C ILE A 393 -16.19 8.67 7.74
N VAL A 394 -17.45 8.65 7.29
CA VAL A 394 -18.00 7.62 6.37
C VAL A 394 -18.65 8.28 5.13
N GLY A 395 -18.66 7.58 3.98
CA GLY A 395 -19.34 8.01 2.75
C GLY A 395 -18.65 9.16 1.97
N GLY A 396 -19.25 9.60 0.87
CA GLY A 396 -18.74 10.68 0.01
C GLY A 396 -17.73 10.24 -1.05
N ALA A 397 -16.99 9.15 -0.80
CA ALA A 397 -16.04 8.58 -1.72
C ALA A 397 -15.97 7.05 -1.62
N LYS A 398 -15.49 6.41 -2.69
CA LYS A 398 -15.28 4.95 -2.80
C LYS A 398 -13.88 4.66 -3.35
N VAL A 399 -13.38 3.45 -3.10
CA VAL A 399 -12.07 2.98 -3.58
C VAL A 399 -12.26 1.70 -4.38
N PHE A 400 -11.66 1.63 -5.57
CA PHE A 400 -11.46 0.40 -6.33
C PHE A 400 -9.98 0.04 -6.33
N PHE A 401 -9.62 -1.20 -5.97
CA PHE A 401 -8.23 -1.63 -5.87
C PHE A 401 -7.73 -2.32 -7.14
N THR A 402 -6.46 -2.08 -7.47
CA THR A 402 -5.71 -2.68 -8.57
C THR A 402 -4.37 -3.22 -8.06
N ASN A 403 -3.53 -3.73 -8.95
CA ASN A 403 -2.20 -4.28 -8.65
C ASN A 403 -1.06 -3.29 -8.95
N SER A 404 -1.33 -2.24 -9.73
CA SER A 404 -0.35 -1.24 -10.12
C SER A 404 -0.98 0.12 -10.44
N GLY A 405 -0.14 1.16 -10.50
CA GLY A 405 -0.56 2.50 -10.94
C GLY A 405 -1.04 2.53 -12.38
N THR A 406 -0.42 1.75 -13.28
CA THR A 406 -0.87 1.61 -14.68
C THR A 406 -2.30 1.08 -14.76
N GLU A 407 -2.64 0.05 -13.99
CA GLU A 407 -4.02 -0.46 -13.91
C GLU A 407 -4.98 0.54 -13.26
N ALA A 408 -4.53 1.30 -12.26
CA ALA A 408 -5.36 2.35 -11.64
C ALA A 408 -5.72 3.43 -12.67
N ASN A 409 -4.77 3.86 -13.49
CA ASN A 409 -5.00 4.83 -14.57
C ASN A 409 -5.89 4.28 -15.70
N GLU A 410 -5.72 3.02 -16.12
CA GLU A 410 -6.64 2.35 -17.05
C GLU A 410 -8.08 2.30 -16.51
N GLY A 411 -8.25 1.97 -15.23
CA GLY A 411 -9.55 2.00 -14.57
C GLY A 411 -10.14 3.41 -14.50
N ALA A 412 -9.36 4.41 -14.10
CA ALA A 412 -9.79 5.81 -14.02
C ALA A 412 -10.22 6.35 -15.39
N ILE A 413 -9.45 6.07 -16.45
CA ILE A 413 -9.78 6.41 -17.84
C ILE A 413 -11.11 5.76 -18.27
N LYS A 414 -11.31 4.48 -17.95
CA LYS A 414 -12.57 3.78 -18.24
C LYS A 414 -13.76 4.35 -17.47
N PHE A 415 -13.58 4.67 -16.18
CA PHE A 415 -14.62 5.24 -15.33
C PHE A 415 -15.04 6.61 -15.86
N ALA A 416 -14.06 7.48 -16.15
CA ALA A 416 -14.28 8.81 -16.71
C ALA A 416 -14.98 8.76 -18.08
N ARG A 417 -14.56 7.86 -18.98
CA ARG A 417 -15.21 7.69 -20.29
C ARG A 417 -16.66 7.21 -20.17
N LYS A 418 -16.96 6.27 -19.27
CA LYS A 418 -18.34 5.83 -19.03
C LYS A 418 -19.20 6.97 -18.45
N VAL A 419 -18.72 7.64 -17.40
CA VAL A 419 -19.40 8.79 -16.77
C VAL A 419 -19.66 9.91 -17.77
N GLY A 420 -18.67 10.27 -18.60
CA GLY A 420 -18.83 11.30 -19.64
C GLY A 420 -19.94 10.95 -20.63
N LYS A 421 -19.98 9.70 -21.12
CA LYS A 421 -21.06 9.23 -22.01
C LYS A 421 -22.44 9.25 -21.36
N GLU A 422 -22.53 8.91 -20.07
CA GLU A 422 -23.79 8.92 -19.33
C GLU A 422 -24.29 10.34 -19.03
N ARG A 423 -23.41 11.27 -18.64
CA ARG A 423 -23.74 12.69 -18.49
C ARG A 423 -24.25 13.29 -19.80
N TRP A 424 -23.56 13.01 -20.91
CA TRP A 424 -23.99 13.43 -22.25
C TRP A 424 -25.36 12.84 -22.65
N ALA A 425 -25.62 11.58 -22.31
CA ALA A 425 -26.90 10.93 -22.59
C ALA A 425 -28.05 11.58 -21.79
N GLN A 426 -27.80 11.92 -20.51
CA GLN A 426 -28.74 12.63 -19.65
C GLN A 426 -29.02 14.05 -20.16
N GLU A 427 -27.99 14.80 -20.58
CA GLU A 427 -28.10 16.16 -21.10
C GLU A 427 -28.84 16.23 -22.44
N THR A 428 -28.58 15.27 -23.35
CA THR A 428 -29.13 15.29 -24.72
C THR A 428 -30.42 14.48 -24.90
N GLY A 429 -30.79 13.64 -23.93
CA GLY A 429 -31.89 12.69 -24.04
C GLY A 429 -31.64 11.52 -25.00
N LYS A 430 -30.40 11.34 -25.50
CA LYS A 430 -30.00 10.29 -26.45
C LYS A 430 -29.41 9.07 -25.74
N LYS A 431 -29.19 7.98 -26.49
CA LYS A 431 -28.55 6.77 -25.95
C LYS A 431 -27.04 6.97 -25.81
N TRP A 432 -26.44 6.45 -24.74
CA TRP A 432 -25.00 6.64 -24.45
C TRP A 432 -24.07 6.06 -25.54
N GLU A 433 -24.55 5.08 -26.30
CA GLU A 433 -23.86 4.52 -27.47
C GLU A 433 -23.60 5.59 -28.55
N GLU A 434 -24.53 6.53 -28.74
CA GLU A 434 -24.44 7.65 -29.68
C GLU A 434 -23.49 8.77 -29.22
N SER A 435 -22.98 8.69 -27.98
CA SER A 435 -22.17 9.76 -27.40
C SER A 435 -20.80 9.89 -28.08
N THR A 436 -20.53 11.11 -28.57
CA THR A 436 -19.23 11.55 -29.06
C THR A 436 -18.23 11.82 -27.94
N LYS A 437 -18.69 11.94 -26.68
CA LYS A 437 -17.89 12.32 -25.51
C LYS A 437 -16.91 11.22 -25.13
N THR A 438 -15.74 11.24 -25.76
CA THR A 438 -14.76 10.15 -25.79
C THR A 438 -13.31 10.61 -25.72
N ARG A 439 -13.03 11.90 -25.96
CA ARG A 439 -11.67 12.45 -25.97
C ARG A 439 -11.10 12.60 -24.56
N ILE A 440 -9.79 12.49 -24.43
CA ILE A 440 -9.07 12.54 -23.16
C ILE A 440 -7.93 13.56 -23.28
N ALA A 441 -7.96 14.61 -22.48
CA ALA A 441 -6.82 15.53 -22.40
C ALA A 441 -5.76 15.00 -21.45
N CYS A 442 -4.50 15.05 -21.87
CA CYS A 442 -3.30 14.85 -21.05
C CYS A 442 -2.27 15.93 -21.39
N PHE A 443 -1.08 15.88 -20.78
CA PHE A 443 -0.12 16.98 -20.83
C PHE A 443 1.29 16.53 -21.26
N ALA A 444 2.02 17.43 -21.91
CA ALA A 444 3.42 17.23 -22.27
C ALA A 444 4.26 16.81 -21.05
N ASN A 445 5.23 15.91 -21.25
CA ASN A 445 6.10 15.31 -20.23
C ASN A 445 5.43 14.37 -19.21
N ALA A 446 4.14 14.06 -19.33
CA ALA A 446 3.41 13.22 -18.38
C ALA A 446 3.82 11.73 -18.44
N PHE A 447 3.68 11.04 -17.31
CA PHE A 447 3.85 9.59 -17.21
C PHE A 447 2.73 8.92 -16.41
N HIS A 448 1.88 8.18 -17.12
CA HIS A 448 0.70 7.52 -16.55
C HIS A 448 0.77 5.98 -16.64
N GLY A 449 1.71 5.40 -17.38
CA GLY A 449 1.92 3.95 -17.40
C GLY A 449 2.42 3.39 -18.72
N ARG A 450 2.29 2.06 -18.87
CA ARG A 450 2.86 1.31 -20.01
C ARG A 450 1.90 0.36 -20.72
N SER A 451 0.65 0.22 -20.26
CA SER A 451 -0.42 -0.44 -21.02
C SER A 451 -0.91 0.49 -22.14
N MET A 452 -1.56 -0.05 -23.18
CA MET A 452 -1.89 0.74 -24.39
C MET A 452 -2.69 2.03 -24.10
N GLY A 453 -3.65 2.04 -23.16
CA GLY A 453 -4.40 3.24 -22.78
C GLY A 453 -3.55 4.23 -21.97
N ALA A 454 -2.93 3.77 -20.89
CA ALA A 454 -2.06 4.61 -20.06
C ALA A 454 -0.81 5.14 -20.80
N LEU A 455 -0.31 4.39 -21.78
CA LEU A 455 0.77 4.80 -22.67
C LEU A 455 0.32 5.88 -23.66
N SER A 456 -0.94 5.85 -24.11
CA SER A 456 -1.52 6.92 -24.93
C SER A 456 -1.57 8.25 -24.17
N ALA A 457 -1.78 8.21 -22.86
CA ALA A 457 -1.69 9.37 -21.98
C ALA A 457 -0.23 9.77 -21.62
N THR A 458 0.74 8.87 -21.78
CA THR A 458 2.16 9.08 -21.45
C THR A 458 2.90 9.71 -22.63
N THR A 459 2.97 11.05 -22.65
CA THR A 459 3.22 11.86 -23.86
C THR A 459 4.66 11.89 -24.37
N ASN A 460 5.57 11.06 -23.83
CA ASN A 460 6.95 10.99 -24.28
C ASN A 460 7.09 10.12 -25.57
N PRO A 461 7.51 10.67 -26.72
CA PRO A 461 7.62 9.92 -27.97
C PRO A 461 8.55 8.70 -27.89
N LYS A 462 9.60 8.75 -27.05
CA LYS A 462 10.50 7.59 -26.78
C LYS A 462 9.74 6.36 -26.29
N TYR A 463 8.61 6.58 -25.62
CA TYR A 463 7.78 5.52 -25.06
C TYR A 463 6.62 5.14 -26.00
N GLN A 464 6.09 6.09 -26.76
CA GLN A 464 4.93 5.87 -27.64
C GLN A 464 5.30 5.30 -29.01
N ALA A 465 6.33 5.85 -29.67
CA ALA A 465 6.65 5.54 -31.07
C ALA A 465 6.88 4.05 -31.37
N PRO A 466 7.54 3.23 -30.51
CA PRO A 466 7.74 1.81 -30.76
C PRO A 466 6.45 0.96 -30.77
N PHE A 467 5.32 1.49 -30.27
CA PHE A 467 4.06 0.75 -30.10
C PHE A 467 2.88 1.38 -30.86
N ALA A 468 3.14 2.36 -31.73
CA ALA A 468 2.10 3.00 -32.53
C ALA A 468 1.50 2.04 -33.58
N PRO A 469 0.19 2.14 -33.90
CA PRO A 469 -0.78 3.10 -33.38
C PRO A 469 -1.27 2.77 -31.96
N LEU A 470 -1.42 3.81 -31.14
CA LEU A 470 -1.93 3.72 -29.78
C LEU A 470 -3.47 3.89 -29.73
N VAL A 471 -4.06 3.90 -28.52
CA VAL A 471 -5.50 4.12 -28.37
C VAL A 471 -5.85 5.54 -28.82
N PRO A 472 -6.79 5.73 -29.76
CA PRO A 472 -7.10 7.06 -30.30
C PRO A 472 -7.90 7.93 -29.32
N GLY A 473 -7.92 9.23 -29.60
CA GLY A 473 -8.71 10.22 -28.85
C GLY A 473 -8.01 10.78 -27.61
N PHE A 474 -6.68 10.88 -27.63
CA PHE A 474 -5.90 11.61 -26.63
C PHE A 474 -5.40 12.93 -27.22
N ASP A 475 -5.59 14.02 -26.47
CA ASP A 475 -5.19 15.38 -26.82
C ASP A 475 -4.10 15.85 -25.85
N VAL A 476 -3.00 16.38 -26.39
CA VAL A 476 -1.83 16.77 -25.59
C VAL A 476 -1.76 18.29 -25.44
N GLY A 477 -2.03 18.77 -24.23
CA GLY A 477 -1.83 20.16 -23.82
C GLY A 477 -0.42 20.43 -23.30
N GLN A 478 -0.09 21.72 -23.13
CA GLN A 478 1.10 22.13 -22.39
C GLN A 478 0.79 22.15 -20.89
N TYR A 479 1.70 21.61 -20.07
CA TYR A 479 1.55 21.63 -18.61
C TYR A 479 1.70 23.06 -18.08
N ASN A 480 0.88 23.46 -17.12
CA ASN A 480 0.76 24.83 -16.60
C ASN A 480 0.29 25.92 -17.59
N ASP A 481 -0.17 25.56 -18.80
CA ASP A 481 -0.85 26.50 -19.70
C ASP A 481 -2.34 26.62 -19.34
N ALA A 482 -2.66 27.55 -18.43
CA ALA A 482 -4.04 27.82 -18.03
C ALA A 482 -4.88 28.44 -19.16
N ALA A 483 -4.26 29.20 -20.07
CA ALA A 483 -4.96 29.86 -21.19
C ALA A 483 -5.38 28.87 -22.28
N GLY A 484 -4.55 27.85 -22.55
CA GLY A 484 -4.82 26.79 -23.52
C GLY A 484 -5.95 25.81 -23.13
N VAL A 485 -6.36 25.78 -21.85
CA VAL A 485 -7.35 24.81 -21.32
C VAL A 485 -8.67 24.78 -22.11
N ASN A 486 -9.20 25.94 -22.49
CA ASN A 486 -10.47 26.03 -23.21
C ASN A 486 -10.41 25.46 -24.64
N ASN A 487 -9.23 25.45 -25.26
CA ASN A 487 -9.00 24.85 -26.58
C ASN A 487 -8.76 23.34 -26.49
N LEU A 488 -8.17 22.88 -25.38
CA LEU A 488 -7.85 21.47 -25.13
C LEU A 488 -9.06 20.65 -24.66
N VAL A 489 -9.94 21.26 -23.86
CA VAL A 489 -11.06 20.58 -23.19
C VAL A 489 -12.38 21.05 -23.81
N GLY A 490 -12.91 20.22 -24.71
CA GLY A 490 -14.11 20.46 -25.50
C GLY A 490 -15.34 19.69 -25.02
N GLN A 491 -16.46 19.86 -25.72
CA GLN A 491 -17.73 19.18 -25.40
C GLN A 491 -17.66 17.66 -25.62
N ASP A 492 -16.74 17.18 -26.46
CA ASP A 492 -16.45 15.77 -26.70
C ASP A 492 -15.34 15.19 -25.80
N THR A 493 -14.75 15.99 -24.90
CA THR A 493 -13.80 15.52 -23.88
C THR A 493 -14.54 14.84 -22.74
N CYS A 494 -14.28 13.55 -22.47
CA CYS A 494 -14.81 12.83 -21.32
C CYS A 494 -13.92 12.92 -20.07
N ALA A 495 -12.60 13.11 -20.25
CA ALA A 495 -11.65 13.10 -19.16
C ALA A 495 -10.50 14.09 -19.36
N VAL A 496 -9.96 14.58 -18.24
CA VAL A 496 -8.65 15.25 -18.17
C VAL A 496 -7.81 14.47 -17.17
N ILE A 497 -6.63 14.00 -17.56
CA ILE A 497 -5.68 13.34 -16.65
C ILE A 497 -4.41 14.18 -16.50
N VAL A 498 -4.00 14.42 -15.25
CA VAL A 498 -2.86 15.30 -14.92
C VAL A 498 -2.17 14.86 -13.63
N GLU A 499 -0.85 15.00 -13.57
CA GLU A 499 -0.06 14.85 -12.34
C GLU A 499 -0.04 16.21 -11.60
N PRO A 500 -0.45 16.32 -10.31
CA PRO A 500 -0.29 17.56 -9.53
C PRO A 500 1.19 17.96 -9.31
N VAL A 501 2.09 16.98 -9.41
CA VAL A 501 3.54 17.17 -9.58
C VAL A 501 4.02 16.14 -10.60
N GLN A 502 4.45 16.59 -11.78
CA GLN A 502 5.00 15.72 -12.83
C GLN A 502 6.32 15.10 -12.38
N GLY A 503 6.28 13.86 -11.94
CA GLY A 503 7.40 13.20 -11.26
C GLY A 503 8.49 12.73 -12.22
N GLU A 504 8.11 12.01 -13.27
CA GLU A 504 9.02 11.65 -14.37
C GLU A 504 9.29 12.85 -15.31
N GLY A 505 8.39 13.84 -15.36
CA GLY A 505 8.45 14.98 -16.27
C GLY A 505 9.43 16.10 -15.89
N GLY A 506 10.26 15.92 -14.85
CA GLY A 506 11.24 16.93 -14.39
C GLY A 506 10.94 17.53 -13.01
N VAL A 507 10.05 16.89 -12.24
CA VAL A 507 9.62 17.29 -10.88
C VAL A 507 8.93 18.66 -10.86
N HIS A 508 8.17 18.97 -11.91
CA HIS A 508 7.42 20.23 -12.03
C HIS A 508 6.10 20.13 -11.26
N GLY A 509 5.83 21.10 -10.37
CA GLY A 509 4.52 21.23 -9.72
C GLY A 509 3.52 21.97 -10.62
N ALA A 510 2.24 21.60 -10.49
CA ALA A 510 1.15 22.35 -11.11
C ALA A 510 0.98 23.72 -10.41
N SER A 511 0.63 24.75 -11.18
CA SER A 511 0.15 26.03 -10.64
C SER A 511 -1.31 25.92 -10.23
N GLU A 512 -1.70 26.71 -9.23
CA GLU A 512 -3.09 26.76 -8.76
C GLU A 512 -4.04 27.27 -9.86
N GLU A 513 -3.63 28.29 -10.61
CA GLU A 513 -4.37 28.84 -11.75
C GLU A 513 -4.70 27.77 -12.80
N PHE A 514 -3.71 26.94 -13.14
CA PHE A 514 -3.88 25.84 -14.10
C PHE A 514 -4.83 24.77 -13.57
N LEU A 515 -4.67 24.29 -12.34
CA LEU A 515 -5.57 23.27 -11.78
C LEU A 515 -7.00 23.79 -11.62
N ARG A 516 -7.18 25.06 -11.22
CA ARG A 516 -8.48 25.73 -11.12
C ARG A 516 -9.14 25.88 -12.50
N ALA A 517 -8.36 26.24 -13.52
CA ALA A 517 -8.84 26.31 -14.91
C ALA A 517 -9.29 24.93 -15.41
N LEU A 518 -8.50 23.87 -15.16
CA LEU A 518 -8.89 22.49 -15.49
C LEU A 518 -10.16 22.05 -14.77
N ARG A 519 -10.28 22.29 -13.45
CA ARG A 519 -11.48 21.96 -12.67
C ARG A 519 -12.71 22.64 -13.25
N LYS A 520 -12.68 23.97 -13.34
CA LYS A 520 -13.77 24.78 -13.87
C LYS A 520 -14.19 24.29 -15.26
N ARG A 521 -13.21 24.06 -16.15
CA ARG A 521 -13.51 23.64 -17.52
C ARG A 521 -14.06 22.22 -17.60
N CYS A 522 -13.59 21.30 -16.77
CA CYS A 522 -14.19 19.97 -16.63
C CYS A 522 -15.67 20.06 -16.21
N ASP A 523 -15.99 20.95 -15.28
CA ASP A 523 -17.36 21.15 -14.81
C ASP A 523 -18.26 21.75 -15.89
N GLU A 524 -17.79 22.79 -16.60
CA GLU A 524 -18.49 23.45 -17.72
C GLU A 524 -18.89 22.49 -18.85
N VAL A 525 -18.05 21.48 -19.15
CA VAL A 525 -18.34 20.49 -20.22
C VAL A 525 -18.80 19.14 -19.66
N GLY A 526 -18.94 18.97 -18.35
CA GLY A 526 -19.27 17.68 -17.74
C GLY A 526 -18.20 16.57 -17.90
N ALA A 527 -16.94 16.91 -18.16
CA ALA A 527 -15.82 15.97 -18.14
C ALA A 527 -15.46 15.54 -16.69
N VAL A 528 -14.60 14.54 -16.57
CA VAL A 528 -14.11 14.03 -15.28
C VAL A 528 -12.63 14.40 -15.13
N LEU A 529 -12.28 15.10 -14.04
CA LEU A 529 -10.91 15.45 -13.71
C LEU A 529 -10.24 14.31 -12.91
N ILE A 530 -9.15 13.77 -13.44
CA ILE A 530 -8.35 12.69 -12.86
C ILE A 530 -7.00 13.25 -12.44
N PHE A 531 -6.65 13.14 -11.16
CA PHE A 531 -5.28 13.38 -10.70
C PHE A 531 -4.53 12.06 -10.54
N ASP A 532 -3.40 11.97 -11.24
CA ASP A 532 -2.40 10.93 -11.01
C ASP A 532 -1.51 11.35 -9.85
N GLU A 533 -1.69 10.67 -8.71
CA GLU A 533 -0.93 10.89 -7.47
C GLU A 533 -0.06 9.66 -7.14
N ILE A 534 0.22 8.81 -8.12
CA ILE A 534 0.97 7.55 -7.93
C ILE A 534 2.37 7.79 -7.36
N GLN A 535 2.99 8.95 -7.61
CA GLN A 535 4.34 9.30 -7.13
C GLN A 535 4.36 10.41 -6.04
N ALA A 536 3.22 10.87 -5.53
CA ALA A 536 3.20 11.95 -4.53
C ALA A 536 3.85 11.52 -3.19
N SER A 537 4.64 12.40 -2.58
CA SER A 537 5.48 12.07 -1.41
C SER A 537 5.50 13.16 -0.32
N CYS A 538 4.35 13.81 -0.09
CA CYS A 538 4.21 14.90 0.88
C CYS A 538 3.25 14.51 2.02
N LYS A 539 2.02 15.05 2.04
CA LYS A 539 0.89 14.41 2.72
C LYS A 539 0.45 13.17 1.93
N LEU A 540 -0.65 12.52 2.33
CA LEU A 540 -1.29 11.47 1.52
C LEU A 540 -1.57 11.95 0.08
N TRP A 541 -2.00 13.21 -0.08
CA TRP A 541 -2.22 13.85 -1.37
C TRP A 541 -1.40 15.13 -1.54
N ALA A 542 -0.82 15.34 -2.72
CA ALA A 542 -0.25 16.61 -3.14
C ALA A 542 -1.32 17.65 -3.47
N HIS A 543 -2.50 17.23 -3.95
CA HIS A 543 -3.58 18.17 -4.25
C HIS A 543 -4.19 18.82 -3.00
N ALA A 544 -4.12 18.17 -1.84
CA ALA A 544 -4.59 18.69 -0.53
C ALA A 544 -3.74 19.86 0.03
N ALA A 545 -3.01 20.55 -0.84
CA ALA A 545 -2.32 21.81 -0.61
C ALA A 545 -2.90 22.96 -1.45
N PHE A 546 -3.86 22.69 -2.34
CA PHE A 546 -4.60 23.67 -3.13
C PHE A 546 -6.04 23.83 -2.59
N PRO A 547 -6.77 24.89 -2.97
CA PRO A 547 -8.19 25.04 -2.65
C PRO A 547 -9.08 23.94 -3.24
N THR A 548 -10.25 23.72 -2.63
CA THR A 548 -11.15 22.61 -3.00
C THR A 548 -11.74 22.72 -4.41
N ASP A 549 -11.80 23.91 -5.00
CA ASP A 549 -12.14 24.13 -6.41
C ASP A 549 -10.94 23.98 -7.38
N CYS A 550 -9.84 23.38 -6.90
CA CYS A 550 -8.81 22.75 -7.72
C CYS A 550 -8.87 21.20 -7.66
N HIS A 551 -9.77 20.61 -6.85
CA HIS A 551 -9.74 19.18 -6.55
C HIS A 551 -10.38 18.27 -7.62
N PRO A 552 -9.84 17.06 -7.83
CA PRO A 552 -10.29 16.16 -8.89
C PRO A 552 -11.58 15.44 -8.54
N ASP A 553 -12.11 14.68 -9.49
CA ASP A 553 -13.20 13.71 -9.31
C ASP A 553 -12.68 12.30 -9.00
N ILE A 554 -11.49 12.00 -9.50
CA ILE A 554 -10.78 10.73 -9.35
C ILE A 554 -9.32 11.00 -8.96
N VAL A 555 -8.80 10.22 -8.02
CA VAL A 555 -7.37 10.15 -7.67
C VAL A 555 -6.87 8.73 -7.88
N THR A 556 -5.76 8.56 -8.58
CA THR A 556 -5.07 7.26 -8.68
C THR A 556 -3.81 7.25 -7.81
N MET A 557 -3.53 6.10 -7.20
CA MET A 557 -2.40 5.89 -6.29
C MET A 557 -1.84 4.47 -6.45
N ALA A 558 -0.56 4.29 -6.14
CA ALA A 558 0.09 2.97 -6.05
C ALA A 558 1.36 3.10 -5.20
N LYS A 559 2.51 2.62 -5.69
CA LYS A 559 3.88 2.86 -5.18
C LYS A 559 4.00 2.88 -3.63
N PRO A 560 3.95 4.02 -2.90
CA PRO A 560 4.12 4.01 -1.45
C PRO A 560 3.01 3.26 -0.69
N LEU A 561 1.84 3.02 -1.32
CA LEU A 561 0.64 2.45 -0.70
C LEU A 561 0.90 1.19 0.13
N ALA A 562 1.77 0.27 -0.32
CA ALA A 562 2.15 -0.93 0.45
C ALA A 562 3.67 -1.19 0.48
N ASN A 563 4.50 -0.13 0.44
CA ASN A 563 5.95 -0.18 0.66
C ASN A 563 6.67 -1.36 -0.07
N GLY A 564 6.54 -1.42 -1.39
CA GLY A 564 7.15 -2.46 -2.22
C GLY A 564 6.22 -3.59 -2.65
N PHE A 565 5.12 -3.85 -1.94
CA PHE A 565 4.15 -4.85 -2.39
C PHE A 565 3.27 -4.31 -3.53
N PRO A 566 3.02 -5.06 -4.62
CA PRO A 566 2.18 -4.60 -5.74
C PRO A 566 0.73 -4.33 -5.33
N VAL A 567 0.35 -3.05 -5.36
CA VAL A 567 -1.03 -2.59 -5.18
C VAL A 567 -1.19 -1.22 -5.85
N GLY A 568 -2.38 -0.97 -6.39
CA GLY A 568 -2.84 0.34 -6.79
C GLY A 568 -4.28 0.58 -6.31
N ALA A 569 -4.75 1.81 -6.41
CA ALA A 569 -6.13 2.13 -6.10
C ALA A 569 -6.63 3.36 -6.89
N ILE A 570 -7.95 3.38 -7.08
CA ILE A 570 -8.72 4.44 -7.73
C ILE A 570 -9.69 4.95 -6.67
N LEU A 571 -9.41 6.12 -6.10
CA LEU A 571 -10.29 6.82 -5.17
C LEU A 571 -11.20 7.74 -5.99
N VAL A 572 -12.52 7.63 -5.80
CA VAL A 572 -13.51 8.35 -6.60
C VAL A 572 -14.58 8.97 -5.72
N ARG A 573 -15.12 10.12 -6.15
CA ARG A 573 -16.33 10.72 -5.53
C ARG A 573 -17.54 9.80 -5.73
N ASP A 574 -18.53 9.89 -4.85
CA ASP A 574 -19.76 9.10 -4.97
C ASP A 574 -20.49 9.34 -6.33
N SER A 575 -20.41 10.55 -6.90
CA SER A 575 -20.96 10.87 -8.23
C SER A 575 -20.30 10.13 -9.40
N ILE A 576 -19.08 9.62 -9.22
CA ILE A 576 -18.40 8.72 -10.16
C ILE A 576 -18.69 7.26 -9.81
N ALA A 577 -18.71 6.93 -8.51
CA ALA A 577 -18.99 5.57 -8.03
C ALA A 577 -20.39 5.07 -8.43
N GLN A 578 -21.40 5.93 -8.39
CA GLN A 578 -22.78 5.58 -8.77
C GLN A 578 -22.92 5.11 -10.22
N ALA A 579 -22.04 5.57 -11.12
CA ALA A 579 -21.99 5.07 -12.49
C ALA A 579 -21.34 3.68 -12.61
N MET A 580 -20.51 3.25 -11.64
CA MET A 580 -19.79 1.97 -11.73
C MET A 580 -20.64 0.82 -11.19
N THR A 581 -21.49 0.26 -12.06
CA THR A 581 -22.34 -0.90 -11.76
C THR A 581 -21.58 -2.23 -11.88
N VAL A 582 -22.15 -3.30 -11.30
CA VAL A 582 -21.61 -4.67 -11.37
C VAL A 582 -21.29 -5.06 -12.83
N GLY A 583 -20.06 -5.48 -13.08
CA GLY A 583 -19.56 -5.84 -14.42
C GLY A 583 -18.94 -4.69 -15.22
N SER A 584 -19.05 -3.42 -14.79
CA SER A 584 -18.42 -2.28 -15.49
C SER A 584 -16.89 -2.36 -15.52
N HIS A 585 -16.29 -2.95 -14.48
CA HIS A 585 -14.85 -3.19 -14.37
C HIS A 585 -14.60 -4.38 -13.44
N GLY A 586 -13.39 -4.95 -13.49
CA GLY A 586 -13.00 -6.07 -12.63
C GLY A 586 -11.51 -6.37 -12.73
N THR A 587 -11.00 -7.08 -11.73
CA THR A 587 -9.62 -7.55 -11.63
C THR A 587 -9.59 -8.84 -10.81
N THR A 588 -8.67 -9.74 -11.12
CA THR A 588 -8.47 -10.96 -10.32
C THR A 588 -7.86 -10.61 -8.98
N PHE A 589 -6.61 -10.10 -8.99
CA PHE A 589 -5.78 -9.93 -7.79
C PHE A 589 -5.98 -8.59 -7.05
N GLY A 590 -6.49 -7.57 -7.73
CA GLY A 590 -6.67 -6.25 -7.14
C GLY A 590 -7.69 -6.31 -6.01
N GLY A 591 -7.34 -5.74 -4.86
CA GLY A 591 -8.14 -5.80 -3.63
C GLY A 591 -7.86 -7.01 -2.74
N SER A 592 -6.96 -7.93 -3.12
CA SER A 592 -6.66 -9.14 -2.33
C SER A 592 -6.36 -8.87 -0.84
N PRO A 593 -6.67 -9.82 0.07
CA PRO A 593 -6.43 -9.67 1.51
C PRO A 593 -4.98 -9.31 1.87
N ILE A 594 -3.99 -9.91 1.19
CA ILE A 594 -2.57 -9.61 1.41
C ILE A 594 -2.22 -8.17 1.03
N ALA A 595 -2.56 -7.73 -0.19
CA ALA A 595 -2.27 -6.39 -0.67
C ALA A 595 -2.95 -5.31 0.20
N THR A 596 -4.20 -5.56 0.58
CA THR A 596 -5.01 -4.59 1.33
C THR A 596 -4.65 -4.53 2.81
N ARG A 597 -4.26 -5.64 3.46
CA ARG A 597 -3.74 -5.62 4.84
C ARG A 597 -2.37 -4.93 4.93
N LEU A 598 -1.48 -5.20 3.97
CA LEU A 598 -0.19 -4.52 3.90
C LEU A 598 -0.36 -3.02 3.65
N GLY A 599 -1.24 -2.64 2.71
CA GLY A 599 -1.55 -1.23 2.47
C GLY A 599 -2.19 -0.54 3.68
N HIS A 600 -3.08 -1.23 4.40
CA HIS A 600 -3.66 -0.72 5.64
C HIS A 600 -2.59 -0.48 6.71
N HIS A 601 -1.67 -1.42 6.91
CA HIS A 601 -0.56 -1.25 7.83
C HIS A 601 0.31 -0.05 7.44
N VAL A 602 0.77 0.03 6.19
CA VAL A 602 1.66 1.11 5.71
C VAL A 602 1.00 2.48 5.86
N LEU A 603 -0.23 2.68 5.35
CA LEU A 603 -0.92 3.97 5.53
C LEU A 603 -1.19 4.29 7.00
N SER A 604 -1.51 3.29 7.83
CA SER A 604 -1.66 3.51 9.29
C SER A 604 -0.36 4.02 9.91
N ARG A 605 0.80 3.48 9.53
CA ARG A 605 2.12 3.97 10.00
C ARG A 605 2.42 5.39 9.49
N LEU A 606 2.26 5.64 8.20
CA LEU A 606 2.54 6.93 7.56
C LEU A 606 1.63 8.06 8.09
N SER A 607 0.40 7.72 8.49
CA SER A 607 -0.60 8.68 8.94
C SER A 607 -0.42 9.19 10.37
N GLN A 608 0.54 8.66 11.14
CA GLN A 608 0.74 9.03 12.55
C GLN A 608 1.31 10.45 12.72
N PRO A 609 0.87 11.22 13.75
CA PRO A 609 1.35 12.58 13.99
C PRO A 609 2.87 12.70 14.13
N GLU A 610 3.51 11.73 14.78
CA GLU A 610 4.96 11.68 14.99
C GLU A 610 5.70 11.44 13.67
N PHE A 611 5.15 10.57 12.81
CA PHE A 611 5.70 10.28 11.49
C PHE A 611 5.56 11.48 10.55
N ILE A 612 4.39 12.12 10.51
CA ILE A 612 4.15 13.34 9.73
C ILE A 612 5.09 14.47 10.19
N THR A 613 5.31 14.61 11.51
CA THR A 613 6.24 15.58 12.08
C THR A 613 7.69 15.30 11.69
N HIS A 614 8.10 14.03 11.69
CA HIS A 614 9.41 13.60 11.19
C HIS A 614 9.60 13.95 9.71
N VAL A 615 8.67 13.53 8.83
CA VAL A 615 8.72 13.83 7.38
C VAL A 615 8.83 15.32 7.13
N LYS A 616 8.03 16.15 7.82
CA LYS A 616 8.10 17.61 7.70
C LYS A 616 9.47 18.15 8.09
N THR A 617 10.06 17.64 9.18
CA THR A 617 11.37 18.08 9.69
C THR A 617 12.49 17.75 8.70
N VAL A 618 12.53 16.52 8.18
CA VAL A 618 13.59 16.10 7.24
C VAL A 618 13.42 16.69 5.84
N ALA A 619 12.18 16.94 5.40
CA ALA A 619 11.91 17.71 4.20
C ALA A 619 12.41 19.16 4.32
N GLN A 620 12.16 19.84 5.46
CA GLN A 620 12.66 21.19 5.72
C GLN A 620 14.20 21.26 5.74
N GLN A 621 14.87 20.23 6.27
CA GLN A 621 16.33 20.13 6.22
C GLN A 621 16.83 19.96 4.78
N LEU A 622 16.20 19.08 4.00
CA LEU A 622 16.53 18.88 2.59
C LEU A 622 16.31 20.17 1.78
N ASP A 623 15.19 20.88 2.00
CA ASP A 623 14.92 22.21 1.44
C ASP A 623 16.07 23.18 1.68
N ALA A 624 16.45 23.36 2.95
CA ALA A 624 17.51 24.28 3.34
C ALA A 624 18.88 23.89 2.74
N ARG A 625 19.17 22.58 2.62
CA ARG A 625 20.41 22.08 1.99
C ARG A 625 20.43 22.35 0.48
N LEU A 626 19.32 22.11 -0.21
CA LEU A 626 19.22 22.30 -1.67
C LEU A 626 19.16 23.78 -2.08
N THR A 627 18.69 24.68 -1.21
CA THR A 627 18.52 26.11 -1.50
C THR A 627 19.84 26.82 -1.84
N ALA A 628 20.97 26.37 -1.27
CA ALA A 628 22.29 26.97 -1.52
C ALA A 628 22.96 26.50 -2.83
N LEU A 629 22.48 25.42 -3.48
CA LEU A 629 23.12 24.87 -4.67
C LEU A 629 23.21 25.84 -5.87
N PRO A 630 22.20 26.68 -6.19
CA PRO A 630 22.30 27.62 -7.31
C PRO A 630 23.36 28.72 -7.11
N GLU A 631 23.62 29.12 -5.86
CA GLU A 631 24.64 30.10 -5.52
C GLU A 631 26.05 29.50 -5.49
N MET A 632 26.19 28.25 -5.03
CA MET A 632 27.47 27.53 -5.05
C MET A 632 27.89 27.09 -6.46
N PHE A 633 26.93 26.73 -7.33
CA PHE A 633 27.19 26.16 -8.65
C PHE A 633 26.43 26.87 -9.79
N PRO A 634 26.56 28.21 -9.93
CA PRO A 634 25.76 29.01 -10.86
C PRO A 634 26.05 28.72 -12.34
N SER A 635 27.15 28.04 -12.68
CA SER A 635 27.44 27.59 -14.04
C SER A 635 26.70 26.31 -14.43
N ILE A 636 26.31 25.48 -13.46
CA ILE A 636 25.72 24.13 -13.68
C ILE A 636 24.23 24.13 -13.36
N ILE A 637 23.83 24.70 -12.21
CA ILE A 637 22.47 24.66 -11.70
C ILE A 637 21.63 25.77 -12.35
N ALA A 638 20.45 25.41 -12.86
CA ALA A 638 19.58 26.33 -13.60
C ALA A 638 18.73 27.23 -12.70
N GLY A 639 18.53 26.87 -11.44
CA GLY A 639 17.72 27.61 -10.48
C GLY A 639 17.35 26.78 -9.24
N PRO A 640 16.41 27.27 -8.41
CA PRO A 640 15.99 26.59 -7.18
C PRO A 640 15.47 25.16 -7.41
N ALA A 641 15.63 24.30 -6.40
CA ALA A 641 15.17 22.92 -6.47
C ALA A 641 13.63 22.81 -6.53
N ARG A 642 13.14 22.15 -7.58
CA ARG A 642 11.73 21.90 -7.88
C ARG A 642 11.13 20.83 -6.94
N GLY A 643 9.82 20.60 -7.03
CA GLY A 643 9.10 19.60 -6.25
C GLY A 643 8.61 20.06 -4.86
N ARG A 644 8.15 19.12 -4.03
CA ARG A 644 7.56 19.38 -2.71
C ARG A 644 7.87 18.21 -1.75
N GLY A 645 8.09 18.52 -0.47
CA GLY A 645 8.39 17.50 0.53
C GLY A 645 9.70 16.76 0.20
N LEU A 646 9.65 15.42 0.20
CA LEU A 646 10.81 14.59 -0.13
C LEU A 646 10.96 14.24 -1.62
N LEU A 647 10.03 14.62 -2.50
CA LEU A 647 10.17 14.50 -3.96
C LEU A 647 10.70 15.82 -4.51
N ARG A 648 12.01 15.86 -4.79
CA ARG A 648 12.73 17.08 -5.19
C ARG A 648 13.49 16.90 -6.50
N GLY A 649 13.55 17.96 -7.30
CA GLY A 649 14.30 18.00 -8.56
C GLY A 649 15.35 19.09 -8.53
N ILE A 650 16.64 18.74 -8.64
CA ILE A 650 17.72 19.70 -8.86
C ILE A 650 17.80 19.99 -10.37
N PRO A 651 17.55 21.22 -10.84
CA PRO A 651 17.54 21.52 -12.28
C PRO A 651 18.92 21.96 -12.78
N PHE A 652 19.31 21.47 -13.96
CA PHE A 652 20.60 21.69 -14.61
C PHE A 652 20.45 22.55 -15.86
N LYS A 653 21.50 23.32 -16.19
CA LYS A 653 21.56 24.13 -17.41
C LYS A 653 21.83 23.28 -18.65
N ASN A 654 22.66 22.24 -18.51
CA ASN A 654 22.96 21.27 -19.56
C ASN A 654 22.16 19.97 -19.36
N PRO A 655 21.36 19.52 -20.35
CA PRO A 655 20.62 18.26 -20.29
C PRO A 655 21.44 16.99 -20.04
N ASP A 656 22.75 16.99 -20.33
CA ASP A 656 23.61 15.80 -20.14
C ASP A 656 24.09 15.64 -18.68
N ASP A 657 24.18 16.74 -17.92
CA ASP A 657 24.78 16.75 -16.59
C ASP A 657 23.99 15.97 -15.52
N PRO A 658 22.64 15.89 -15.54
CA PRO A 658 21.89 15.02 -14.63
C PRO A 658 22.34 13.56 -14.67
N ALA A 659 22.61 13.01 -15.86
CA ALA A 659 23.07 11.64 -16.02
C ALA A 659 24.50 11.45 -15.47
N LYS A 660 25.38 12.44 -15.69
CA LYS A 660 26.74 12.45 -15.13
C LYS A 660 26.73 12.51 -13.61
N LEU A 661 25.91 13.38 -13.01
CA LEU A 661 25.79 13.50 -11.55
C LEU A 661 25.24 12.20 -10.93
N VAL A 662 24.22 11.58 -11.53
CA VAL A 662 23.68 10.30 -11.05
C VAL A 662 24.75 9.20 -11.07
N LYS A 663 25.59 9.13 -12.13
CA LYS A 663 26.74 8.21 -12.17
C LYS A 663 27.76 8.53 -11.07
N LEU A 664 28.20 9.78 -10.96
CA LEU A 664 29.17 10.21 -9.95
C LEU A 664 28.69 9.94 -8.51
N ALA A 665 27.41 10.20 -8.22
CA ALA A 665 26.83 9.93 -6.90
C ALA A 665 26.76 8.43 -6.59
N ARG A 666 26.42 7.60 -7.58
CA ARG A 666 26.37 6.14 -7.44
C ARG A 666 27.77 5.56 -7.19
N GLU A 667 28.78 6.07 -7.88
CA GLU A 667 30.21 5.81 -7.62
C GLU A 667 30.72 6.24 -6.24
N ARG A 668 29.91 7.02 -5.51
CA ARG A 668 30.17 7.51 -4.15
C ARG A 668 29.19 6.93 -3.12
N GLY A 669 28.40 5.91 -3.51
CA GLY A 669 27.49 5.20 -2.61
C GLY A 669 26.14 5.88 -2.40
N VAL A 670 25.67 6.74 -3.32
CA VAL A 670 24.34 7.37 -3.23
C VAL A 670 23.53 7.10 -4.51
N LEU A 671 22.38 6.44 -4.38
CA LEU A 671 21.50 6.14 -5.51
C LEU A 671 20.56 7.33 -5.77
N LEU A 672 20.74 7.97 -6.92
CA LEU A 672 19.92 9.07 -7.42
C LEU A 672 19.16 8.65 -8.69
N LEU A 673 18.14 9.42 -9.07
CA LEU A 673 17.41 9.25 -10.33
C LEU A 673 17.57 10.49 -11.21
N THR A 674 17.39 10.34 -12.52
CA THR A 674 17.05 11.47 -13.39
C THR A 674 15.53 11.71 -13.38
N ALA A 675 15.11 12.90 -13.80
CA ALA A 675 13.73 13.22 -14.15
C ALA A 675 13.71 14.27 -15.29
N GLY A 676 12.77 14.12 -16.22
CA GLY A 676 12.65 14.99 -17.39
C GLY A 676 13.91 14.97 -18.26
N LYS A 677 14.20 16.12 -18.86
CA LYS A 677 15.40 16.35 -19.69
C LYS A 677 16.56 17.00 -18.92
N ASP A 678 16.29 17.61 -17.77
CA ASP A 678 17.19 18.59 -17.14
C ASP A 678 17.30 18.46 -15.61
N ALA A 679 16.75 17.41 -14.99
CA ALA A 679 16.75 17.31 -13.52
C ALA A 679 17.32 16.01 -12.97
N VAL A 680 17.99 16.13 -11.81
CA VAL A 680 18.26 15.00 -10.90
C VAL A 680 17.15 14.97 -9.86
N ARG A 681 16.51 13.82 -9.72
CA ARG A 681 15.41 13.57 -8.79
C ARG A 681 15.92 12.88 -7.54
N LEU A 682 15.53 13.46 -6.42
CA LEU A 682 15.69 12.98 -5.06
C LEU A 682 14.30 12.52 -4.58
N VAL A 683 14.18 11.26 -4.17
CA VAL A 683 12.97 10.74 -3.54
C VAL A 683 13.33 9.59 -2.59
N PRO A 684 13.95 9.91 -1.44
CA PRO A 684 14.27 8.91 -0.42
C PRO A 684 13.00 8.37 0.26
N SER A 685 13.16 7.31 1.04
CA SER A 685 12.13 6.79 1.93
C SER A 685 11.67 7.86 2.93
N LEU A 686 10.40 7.83 3.34
CA LEU A 686 9.81 8.85 4.23
C LEU A 686 10.29 8.72 5.69
N ASN A 687 11.01 7.66 6.04
CA ASN A 687 11.72 7.47 7.30
C ASN A 687 13.23 7.80 7.24
N ILE A 688 13.67 8.52 6.20
CA ILE A 688 15.04 9.01 6.04
C ILE A 688 15.49 9.86 7.25
N GLY A 689 16.68 9.57 7.78
CA GLY A 689 17.27 10.33 8.89
C GLY A 689 17.91 11.64 8.46
N SER A 690 17.96 12.63 9.37
CA SER A 690 18.66 13.90 9.17
C SER A 690 20.13 13.76 8.77
N GLU A 691 20.84 12.78 9.33
CA GLU A 691 22.25 12.52 8.98
C GLU A 691 22.39 11.91 7.57
N GLU A 692 21.39 11.17 7.12
CA GLU A 692 21.33 10.56 5.79
C GLU A 692 21.03 11.63 4.72
N VAL A 693 20.13 12.58 5.01
CA VAL A 693 19.92 13.79 4.20
C VAL A 693 21.21 14.59 4.06
N ASP A 694 21.91 14.84 5.18
CA ASP A 694 23.17 15.58 5.15
C ASP A 694 24.25 14.86 4.33
N HIS A 695 24.38 13.53 4.48
CA HIS A 695 25.35 12.73 3.72
C HIS A 695 25.05 12.74 2.21
N ALA A 696 23.78 12.58 1.81
CA ALA A 696 23.40 12.60 0.40
C ALA A 696 23.71 13.95 -0.26
N VAL A 697 23.42 15.07 0.42
CA VAL A 697 23.73 16.40 -0.15
C VAL A 697 25.23 16.72 -0.10
N ASP A 698 25.96 16.29 0.95
CA ASP A 698 27.42 16.40 0.99
C ASP A 698 28.08 15.68 -0.22
N VAL A 699 27.54 14.52 -0.63
CA VAL A 699 27.98 13.79 -1.84
C VAL A 699 27.59 14.54 -3.12
N ILE A 700 26.37 15.08 -3.22
CA ILE A 700 25.92 15.87 -4.38
C ILE A 700 26.79 17.11 -4.58
N GLU A 701 27.13 17.83 -3.52
CA GLU A 701 28.06 18.98 -3.56
C GLU A 701 29.45 18.56 -4.06
N SER A 702 29.98 17.41 -3.60
CA SER A 702 31.25 16.87 -4.10
C SER A 702 31.18 16.48 -5.58
N CYS A 703 30.07 15.91 -6.04
CA CYS A 703 29.85 15.58 -7.46
C CYS A 703 29.72 16.84 -8.33
N LEU A 704 29.00 17.87 -7.87
CA LEU A 704 28.88 19.15 -8.58
C LEU A 704 30.23 19.87 -8.67
N HIS A 705 31.06 19.80 -7.63
CA HIS A 705 32.42 20.34 -7.66
C HIS A 705 33.29 19.66 -8.73
N ILE A 706 33.20 18.33 -8.87
CA ILE A 706 33.90 17.60 -9.94
C ILE A 706 33.36 18.01 -11.32
N LEU A 707 32.04 18.15 -11.49
CA LEU A 707 31.44 18.61 -12.75
C LEU A 707 31.79 20.06 -13.10
N GLN A 708 32.25 20.87 -12.14
CA GLN A 708 32.68 22.26 -12.38
C GLN A 708 34.15 22.37 -12.82
N GLN A 709 34.94 21.31 -12.62
CA GLN A 709 36.36 21.24 -12.96
C GLN A 709 36.64 20.60 -14.33
N ASN A 710 35.64 19.94 -14.91
CA ASN A 710 35.69 19.27 -16.23
C ASN A 710 34.84 20.03 -17.26
#